data_AF-A0A811RB11-F1
#
_entry.id   AF-A0A811RB11-F1
#
_cell.length_a   1.000
_cell.length_b   1.000
_cell.length_c   1.000
_cell.angle_alpha   90.00
_cell.angle_beta   90.00
_cell.angle_gamma   90.00
#
_symmetry.space_group_name_H-M   'P 1'
#
loop_
_entity.id
_entity.type
_entity.pdbx_description
1 polymer ?
#
loop_
_entity_poly.entity_id
_entity_poly.type
_entity_poly.pdbx_seq_one_letter_code
_entity_poly.pdbx_strand_id
1 'polypeptide(L)'
;MAGDRGRGAAERVAAAVEAVGSGGWEFRNAYRRQLLALSRRIRLLGPFAEELQEARRGPAEEEEQERALAPLADALEEALDLLQLGRDGSRIFLVLDRDKVMKKFHESIAQLEQALCDFPYDKLDISDEVREQVELVHVQLKRAKERVDMPDDEFYNELLSLYNKSHDPSAELDILGRLSEKLHLTTITDLTQESLALHEMVASGGGNDPGEHIEKMSMLLKKIKDFVQTQNPEMGPPVTTKLMDSNGQPRPVNIPDEFRCPISLELMKDPVIVATGQTYERTFIEKWLASGHHTCPNTQQRMPNTTLTPNYVLRSLIAQWCEANGIDPPKRSTQPDKPTSSCSPSERAIIDALLSKLCSADPEEQRSAAAELRLLSKRNANNRICIAEAGAIPLLLSLLSSSDLQTQEHAVTALLNLSIHEDNKSSIILSGAVPGIVHVLKNGSMQARENAAATLFSLSVVDEYKVTIGGTGAIPALVVLLSEGSPRGMKDAAAALFNLCIYQGNKGRAIRAGLVPLIMGLVTNPTGALLDEAMAILSILSSHPEGKAAIGAAEPVPVLVEMIGSGSPRNRENAAAVMLHLSVHNVHLARAQECGIMVPLRELALNGTDRGKRKAVQLLERMSRFLVMQHEDIASQQLDEIERPLAALGPNVTEADLDQLGFL
;
A
#
# COMPACT_ATOMS: atom_id res chain seq x y z
N MET A 1 13.07 19.89 -3.89
CA MET A 1 13.53 18.96 -4.95
C MET A 1 13.60 19.71 -6.27
N ALA A 2 14.78 19.88 -6.89
CA ALA A 2 14.93 20.64 -8.14
C ALA A 2 15.20 19.75 -9.38
N GLY A 3 14.73 18.49 -9.34
CA GLY A 3 15.12 17.47 -10.32
C GLY A 3 14.02 16.94 -11.24
N ASP A 4 12.76 17.37 -11.13
CA ASP A 4 11.63 16.62 -11.75
C ASP A 4 10.96 17.29 -12.97
N ARG A 5 11.54 18.38 -13.50
CA ARG A 5 11.03 19.11 -14.68
C ARG A 5 11.21 18.39 -16.03
N GLY A 6 11.44 17.08 -16.01
CA GLY A 6 11.59 16.23 -17.21
C GLY A 6 10.49 15.18 -17.39
N ARG A 7 9.54 15.07 -16.45
CA ARG A 7 8.39 14.15 -16.52
C ARG A 7 7.16 14.87 -17.06
N GLY A 8 6.34 14.18 -17.85
CA GLY A 8 5.04 14.70 -18.27
C GLY A 8 4.09 14.88 -17.09
N ALA A 9 3.18 15.85 -17.16
CA ALA A 9 2.24 16.22 -16.10
C ALA A 9 1.42 15.03 -15.57
N ALA A 10 1.04 14.08 -16.42
CA ALA A 10 0.35 12.86 -16.00
C ALA A 10 1.20 11.99 -15.03
N GLU A 11 2.49 11.84 -15.32
CA GLU A 11 3.42 11.12 -14.44
C GLU A 11 3.65 11.89 -13.13
N ARG A 12 3.70 13.22 -13.19
CA ARG A 12 3.84 14.07 -11.99
C ARG A 12 2.61 13.97 -11.07
N VAL A 13 1.40 14.02 -11.63
CA VAL A 13 0.15 13.79 -10.88
C VAL A 13 0.20 12.43 -10.19
N ALA A 14 0.57 11.38 -10.92
CA ALA A 14 0.61 10.04 -10.35
C ALA A 14 1.68 9.87 -9.26
N ALA A 15 2.89 10.39 -9.49
CA ALA A 15 3.96 10.36 -8.50
C ALA A 15 3.57 11.10 -7.22
N ALA A 16 2.93 12.26 -7.33
CA ALA A 16 2.48 13.02 -6.17
C ALA A 16 1.38 12.28 -5.38
N VAL A 17 0.38 11.72 -6.08
CA VAL A 17 -0.70 10.95 -5.42
C VAL A 17 -0.17 9.68 -4.77
N GLU A 18 0.76 8.97 -5.41
CA GLU A 18 1.42 7.78 -4.86
C GLU A 18 2.27 8.11 -3.63
N ALA A 19 3.02 9.22 -3.66
CA ALA A 19 3.78 9.71 -2.50
C ALA A 19 2.87 10.00 -1.30
N VAL A 20 1.68 10.57 -1.55
CA VAL A 20 0.68 10.77 -0.48
C VAL A 20 0.05 9.44 -0.03
N GLY A 21 -0.14 8.48 -0.92
CA GLY A 21 -0.67 7.14 -0.61
C GLY A 21 0.26 6.31 0.28
N SER A 22 1.56 6.32 -0.02
CA SER A 22 2.61 5.54 0.64
C SER A 22 3.23 6.23 1.86
N GLY A 23 3.02 7.54 2.01
CA GLY A 23 3.78 8.40 2.92
C GLY A 23 3.62 8.19 4.43
N GLY A 24 2.77 7.28 4.94
CA GLY A 24 2.69 6.98 6.38
C GLY A 24 2.54 8.24 7.27
N TRP A 25 1.63 9.16 6.90
CA TRP A 25 1.54 10.50 7.48
C TRP A 25 1.10 10.52 8.95
N GLU A 26 2.06 10.57 9.86
CA GLU A 26 1.84 10.87 11.28
C GLU A 26 2.19 12.33 11.61
N PHE A 27 1.16 13.17 11.75
CA PHE A 27 1.34 14.57 12.16
C PHE A 27 1.20 14.72 13.68
N ARG A 28 2.24 15.21 14.34
CA ARG A 28 2.26 15.52 15.78
C ARG A 28 2.32 17.04 16.02
N ASN A 29 1.40 17.78 15.41
CA ASN A 29 1.39 19.24 15.44
C ASN A 29 -0.05 19.81 15.47
N ALA A 30 -0.17 21.13 15.62
CA ALA A 30 -1.44 21.85 15.72
C ALA A 30 -2.37 21.70 14.48
N TYR A 31 -1.81 21.35 13.32
CA TYR A 31 -2.51 21.24 12.04
C TYR A 31 -2.81 19.80 11.64
N ARG A 32 -2.62 18.83 12.57
CA ARG A 32 -2.83 17.41 12.32
C ARG A 32 -4.15 17.11 11.61
N ARG A 33 -5.25 17.73 12.03
CA ARG A 33 -6.59 17.47 11.43
C ARG A 33 -6.65 17.95 9.98
N GLN A 34 -6.16 19.17 9.74
CA GLN A 34 -6.12 19.83 8.44
C GLN A 34 -5.25 19.04 7.45
N LEU A 35 -4.04 18.65 7.86
CA LEU A 35 -3.09 17.87 7.04
C LEU A 35 -3.59 16.43 6.79
N LEU A 36 -4.21 15.78 7.79
CA LEU A 36 -4.85 14.47 7.57
C LEU A 36 -6.04 14.57 6.61
N ALA A 37 -6.85 15.63 6.70
CA ALA A 37 -7.96 15.85 5.79
C ALA A 37 -7.47 16.09 4.35
N LEU A 38 -6.43 16.90 4.17
CA LEU A 38 -5.82 17.14 2.86
C LEU A 38 -5.22 15.86 2.26
N SER A 39 -4.42 15.12 3.02
CA SER A 39 -3.85 13.84 2.55
C SER A 39 -4.92 12.79 2.21
N ARG A 40 -6.06 12.77 2.92
CA ARG A 40 -7.18 11.89 2.60
C ARG A 40 -7.83 12.27 1.27
N ARG A 41 -8.05 13.56 1.01
CA ARG A 41 -8.63 14.06 -0.24
C ARG A 41 -7.74 13.77 -1.44
N ILE A 42 -6.42 14.00 -1.31
CA ILE A 42 -5.46 13.70 -2.38
C ILE A 42 -5.41 12.21 -2.68
N ARG A 43 -5.46 11.33 -1.67
CA ARG A 43 -5.50 9.87 -1.87
C ARG A 43 -6.71 9.38 -2.66
N LEU A 44 -7.83 10.10 -2.61
CA LEU A 44 -9.01 9.77 -3.40
C LEU A 44 -8.79 10.01 -4.90
N LEU A 45 -7.71 10.67 -5.32
CA LEU A 45 -7.34 10.81 -6.73
C LEU A 45 -6.53 9.61 -7.26
N GLY A 46 -6.29 8.57 -6.44
CA GLY A 46 -5.53 7.38 -6.85
C GLY A 46 -6.03 6.72 -8.15
N PRO A 47 -7.32 6.35 -8.25
CA PRO A 47 -7.87 5.75 -9.47
C PRO A 47 -7.75 6.66 -10.70
N PHE A 48 -7.85 7.97 -10.50
CA PHE A 48 -7.68 8.96 -11.57
C PHE A 48 -6.24 9.04 -12.06
N ALA A 49 -5.26 9.03 -11.16
CA ALA A 49 -3.85 8.96 -11.51
C ALA A 49 -3.49 7.69 -12.28
N GLU A 50 -4.10 6.54 -11.93
CA GLU A 50 -3.91 5.27 -12.62
C GLU A 50 -4.46 5.33 -14.06
N GLU A 51 -5.69 5.80 -14.27
CA GLU A 51 -6.28 5.90 -15.62
C GLU A 51 -5.52 6.90 -16.52
N LEU A 52 -5.00 8.00 -15.95
CA LEU A 52 -4.18 8.96 -16.68
C LEU A 52 -2.87 8.35 -17.21
N GLN A 53 -2.28 7.39 -16.51
CA GLN A 53 -1.07 6.68 -16.95
C GLN A 53 -1.35 5.60 -18.01
N GLU A 54 -2.58 5.06 -18.03
CA GLU A 54 -2.97 3.99 -18.95
C GLU A 54 -3.48 4.51 -20.30
N ALA A 55 -3.99 5.75 -20.35
CA ALA A 55 -4.48 6.39 -21.56
C ALA A 55 -3.35 6.65 -22.59
N ARG A 56 -3.31 5.85 -23.67
CA ARG A 56 -2.37 6.05 -24.80
C ARG A 56 -2.92 7.07 -25.79
N ARG A 57 -2.16 8.12 -26.12
CA ARG A 57 -2.60 9.21 -27.00
C ARG A 57 -1.60 9.56 -28.09
N GLY A 58 -2.07 10.27 -29.11
CA GLY A 58 -1.21 10.79 -30.18
C GLY A 58 -0.40 12.03 -29.75
N PRO A 59 0.67 12.42 -30.48
CA PRO A 59 1.57 13.50 -30.07
C PRO A 59 0.90 14.87 -29.87
N ALA A 60 -0.15 15.17 -30.64
CA ALA A 60 -0.91 16.43 -30.51
C ALA A 60 -1.87 16.42 -29.31
N GLU A 61 -2.35 15.23 -28.92
CA GLU A 61 -3.24 15.05 -27.76
C GLU A 61 -2.44 15.01 -26.45
N GLU A 62 -1.19 14.55 -26.50
CA GLU A 62 -0.24 14.62 -25.36
C GLU A 62 0.08 16.06 -24.98
N GLU A 63 0.27 16.97 -25.95
CA GLU A 63 0.54 18.39 -25.67
C GLU A 63 -0.68 19.11 -25.06
N GLU A 64 -1.89 18.78 -25.51
CA GLU A 64 -3.14 19.29 -24.93
C GLU A 64 -3.39 18.73 -23.53
N GLN A 65 -3.10 17.44 -23.31
CA GLN A 65 -3.19 16.78 -22.01
C GLN A 65 -2.16 17.32 -21.01
N GLU A 66 -0.93 17.56 -21.46
CA GLU A 66 0.13 18.19 -20.66
C GLU A 66 -0.33 19.56 -20.16
N ARG A 67 -0.88 20.38 -21.07
CA ARG A 67 -1.39 21.71 -20.73
C ARG A 67 -2.59 21.67 -19.77
N ALA A 68 -3.44 20.66 -19.87
CA ALA A 68 -4.59 20.47 -18.99
C ALA A 68 -4.20 19.95 -17.59
N LEU A 69 -3.19 19.08 -17.50
CA LEU A 69 -2.76 18.44 -16.24
C LEU A 69 -1.69 19.23 -15.48
N ALA A 70 -0.93 20.10 -16.14
CA ALA A 70 0.14 20.86 -15.50
C ALA A 70 -0.32 21.63 -14.24
N PRO A 71 -1.47 22.35 -14.24
CA PRO A 71 -1.94 23.05 -13.05
C PRO A 71 -2.25 22.11 -11.88
N LEU A 72 -2.78 20.91 -12.17
CA LEU A 72 -3.10 19.91 -11.15
C LEU A 72 -1.83 19.27 -10.59
N ALA A 73 -0.86 18.95 -11.46
CA ALA A 73 0.44 18.44 -11.06
C ALA A 73 1.17 19.42 -10.12
N ASP A 74 1.23 20.69 -10.51
CA ASP A 74 1.88 21.73 -9.70
C ASP A 74 1.17 21.91 -8.34
N ALA A 75 -0.17 21.92 -8.32
CA ALA A 75 -0.94 22.00 -7.09
C ALA A 75 -0.74 20.78 -6.16
N LEU A 76 -0.57 19.58 -6.72
CA LEU A 76 -0.30 18.36 -5.96
C LEU A 76 1.12 18.32 -5.39
N GLU A 77 2.11 18.80 -6.14
CA GLU A 77 3.50 18.94 -5.67
C GLU A 77 3.56 19.95 -4.51
N GLU A 78 2.92 21.12 -4.63
CA GLU A 78 2.85 22.10 -3.55
C GLU A 78 2.13 21.55 -2.31
N ALA A 79 1.06 20.77 -2.50
CA ALA A 79 0.37 20.11 -1.40
C ALA A 79 1.25 19.03 -0.74
N LEU A 80 2.08 18.31 -1.51
CA LEU A 80 3.02 17.32 -0.98
C LEU A 80 4.12 18.00 -0.14
N ASP A 81 4.67 19.12 -0.61
CA ASP A 81 5.63 19.92 0.14
C ASP A 81 5.04 20.40 1.48
N LEU A 82 3.76 20.80 1.49
CA LEU A 82 3.05 21.19 2.70
C LEU A 82 2.85 20.00 3.67
N LEU A 83 2.56 18.80 3.16
CA LEU A 83 2.45 17.58 3.97
C LEU A 83 3.82 17.18 4.54
N GLN A 84 4.91 17.29 3.77
CA GLN A 84 6.26 17.04 4.27
C GLN A 84 6.66 18.04 5.35
N LEU A 85 6.39 19.33 5.15
CA LEU A 85 6.60 20.37 6.16
C LEU A 85 5.82 20.07 7.45
N GLY A 86 4.60 19.54 7.33
CA GLY A 86 3.81 19.12 8.49
C GLY A 86 4.38 17.90 9.22
N ARG A 87 5.01 16.97 8.52
CA ARG A 87 5.55 15.73 9.09
C ARG A 87 6.90 15.96 9.77
N ASP A 88 7.81 16.62 9.05
CA ASP A 88 9.23 16.69 9.40
C ASP A 88 9.64 18.08 9.89
N GLY A 89 8.79 19.10 9.73
CA GLY A 89 9.06 20.47 10.16
C GLY A 89 8.90 20.70 11.66
N SER A 90 9.53 21.78 12.15
CA SER A 90 9.48 22.17 13.57
C SER A 90 8.04 22.49 14.00
N ARG A 91 7.61 21.88 15.10
CA ARG A 91 6.29 22.08 15.70
C ARG A 91 6.15 23.49 16.26
N ILE A 92 7.21 24.04 16.85
CA ILE A 92 7.28 25.43 17.33
C ILE A 92 7.13 26.41 16.15
N PHE A 93 7.84 26.16 15.05
CA PHE A 93 7.75 26.98 13.84
C PHE A 93 6.33 27.01 13.28
N LEU A 94 5.71 25.83 13.12
CA LEU A 94 4.37 25.70 12.56
C LEU A 94 3.33 26.53 13.35
N VAL A 95 3.49 26.64 14.67
CA VAL A 95 2.59 27.43 15.52
C VAL A 95 2.90 28.93 15.43
N LEU A 96 4.16 29.34 15.51
CA LEU A 96 4.52 30.77 15.49
C LEU A 96 4.28 31.44 14.14
N ASP A 97 4.50 30.73 13.03
CA ASP A 97 4.24 31.24 11.68
C ASP A 97 2.85 30.84 11.17
N ARG A 98 1.85 30.78 12.07
CA ARG A 98 0.50 30.28 11.77
C ARG A 98 -0.13 30.91 10.54
N ASP A 99 0.01 32.23 10.37
CA ASP A 99 -0.68 32.96 9.32
C ASP A 99 -0.07 32.58 7.96
N LYS A 100 1.25 32.36 7.90
CA LYS A 100 1.95 31.88 6.70
C LYS A 100 1.60 30.43 6.40
N VAL A 101 1.56 29.57 7.41
CA VAL A 101 1.21 28.14 7.26
C VAL A 101 -0.24 27.97 6.82
N MET A 102 -1.17 28.70 7.45
CA MET A 102 -2.59 28.69 7.06
C MET A 102 -2.79 29.31 5.68
N LYS A 103 -2.09 30.39 5.34
CA LYS A 103 -2.14 30.94 3.98
C LYS A 103 -1.72 29.90 2.95
N LYS A 104 -0.59 29.19 3.16
CA LYS A 104 -0.18 28.07 2.31
C LYS A 104 -1.22 26.97 2.22
N PHE A 105 -1.86 26.60 3.34
CA PHE A 105 -2.91 25.57 3.35
C PHE A 105 -4.13 25.98 2.52
N HIS A 106 -4.58 27.22 2.64
CA HIS A 106 -5.70 27.74 1.84
C HIS A 106 -5.32 27.88 0.37
N GLU A 107 -4.09 28.31 0.06
CA GLU A 107 -3.55 28.38 -1.30
C GLU A 107 -3.52 26.98 -1.94
N SER A 108 -2.99 25.97 -1.25
CA SER A 108 -2.97 24.59 -1.75
C SER A 108 -4.37 24.03 -1.99
N ILE A 109 -5.32 24.27 -1.08
CA ILE A 109 -6.72 23.84 -1.29
C ILE A 109 -7.34 24.58 -2.48
N ALA A 110 -7.12 25.88 -2.60
CA ALA A 110 -7.68 26.69 -3.68
C ALA A 110 -7.10 26.30 -5.05
N GLN A 111 -5.79 26.03 -5.12
CA GLN A 111 -5.14 25.57 -6.35
C GLN A 111 -5.64 24.18 -6.75
N LEU A 112 -5.73 23.23 -5.81
CA LEU A 112 -6.27 21.89 -6.09
C LEU A 112 -7.73 21.95 -6.54
N GLU A 113 -8.55 22.78 -5.90
CA GLU A 113 -9.95 22.96 -6.28
C GLU A 113 -10.09 23.60 -7.67
N GLN A 114 -9.33 24.67 -7.93
CA GLN A 114 -9.35 25.35 -9.22
C GLN A 114 -8.86 24.45 -10.35
N ALA A 115 -7.78 23.69 -10.12
CA ALA A 115 -7.24 22.75 -11.10
C ALA A 115 -8.21 21.62 -11.45
N LEU A 116 -9.04 21.18 -10.49
CA LEU A 116 -10.10 20.21 -10.75
C LEU A 116 -11.37 20.84 -11.33
N CYS A 117 -11.64 22.12 -11.07
CA CYS A 117 -12.79 22.84 -11.62
C CYS A 117 -12.62 23.13 -13.11
N ASP A 118 -11.44 23.61 -13.51
CA ASP A 118 -11.12 23.96 -14.89
C ASP A 118 -10.76 22.74 -15.77
N PHE A 119 -10.88 21.54 -15.20
CA PHE A 119 -10.40 20.33 -15.83
C PHE A 119 -11.32 19.89 -16.99
N PRO A 120 -10.79 19.65 -18.20
CA PRO A 120 -11.61 19.31 -19.38
C PRO A 120 -11.98 17.81 -19.40
N TYR A 121 -12.91 17.41 -18.52
CA TYR A 121 -13.35 16.02 -18.37
C TYR A 121 -13.86 15.38 -19.67
N ASP A 122 -14.48 16.18 -20.55
CA ASP A 122 -15.05 15.70 -21.82
C ASP A 122 -14.02 15.37 -22.90
N LYS A 123 -12.75 15.76 -22.69
CA LYS A 123 -11.64 15.55 -23.63
C LYS A 123 -10.72 14.40 -23.23
N LEU A 124 -11.00 13.75 -22.11
CA LEU A 124 -10.17 12.66 -21.60
C LEU A 124 -10.96 11.35 -21.58
N ASP A 125 -10.32 10.28 -22.05
CA ASP A 125 -10.83 8.90 -21.97
C ASP A 125 -10.70 8.38 -20.53
N ILE A 126 -11.53 8.92 -19.63
CA ILE A 126 -11.60 8.58 -18.21
C ILE A 126 -12.98 7.99 -17.95
N SER A 127 -13.05 6.92 -17.17
CA SER A 127 -14.30 6.24 -16.84
C SER A 127 -15.26 7.15 -16.08
N ASP A 128 -16.57 6.94 -16.27
CA ASP A 128 -17.62 7.68 -15.55
C ASP A 128 -17.48 7.49 -14.03
N GLU A 129 -17.07 6.30 -13.58
CA GLU A 129 -16.84 6.03 -12.16
C GLU A 129 -15.68 6.86 -11.57
N VAL A 130 -14.57 6.99 -12.30
CA VAL A 130 -13.43 7.82 -11.88
C VAL A 130 -13.79 9.31 -11.98
N ARG A 131 -14.57 9.72 -12.98
CA ARG A 131 -15.09 11.09 -13.10
C ARG A 131 -15.93 11.47 -11.89
N GLU A 132 -16.91 10.65 -11.51
CA GLU A 132 -17.74 10.86 -10.31
C GLU A 132 -16.87 10.96 -9.03
N GLN A 133 -15.81 10.15 -8.94
CA GLN A 133 -14.88 10.20 -7.82
C GLN A 133 -14.07 11.50 -7.77
N VAL A 134 -13.59 12.00 -8.91
CA VAL A 134 -12.88 13.27 -8.99
C VAL A 134 -13.82 14.44 -8.69
N GLU A 135 -15.05 14.41 -9.19
CA GLU A 135 -16.10 15.39 -8.86
C GLU A 135 -16.39 15.41 -7.35
N LEU A 136 -16.45 14.25 -6.70
CA LEU A 136 -16.60 14.16 -5.25
C LEU A 136 -15.42 14.82 -4.52
N VAL A 137 -14.19 14.62 -4.98
CA VAL A 137 -12.99 15.26 -4.40
C VAL A 137 -13.04 16.77 -4.60
N HIS A 138 -13.41 17.24 -5.79
CA HIS A 138 -13.62 18.66 -6.10
C HIS A 138 -14.66 19.29 -5.16
N VAL A 139 -15.82 18.66 -4.96
CA VAL A 139 -16.86 19.14 -4.02
C VAL A 139 -16.33 19.20 -2.59
N GLN A 140 -15.51 18.23 -2.16
CA GLN A 140 -14.90 18.24 -0.83
C GLN A 140 -13.88 19.36 -0.65
N LEU A 141 -13.08 19.65 -1.69
CA LEU A 141 -12.10 20.73 -1.69
C LEU A 141 -12.80 22.10 -1.72
N LYS A 142 -13.85 22.26 -2.52
CA LYS A 142 -14.68 23.47 -2.56
C LYS A 142 -15.28 23.81 -1.20
N ARG A 143 -15.89 22.82 -0.53
CA ARG A 143 -16.39 22.99 0.85
C ARG A 143 -15.29 23.29 1.86
N ALA A 144 -14.07 22.81 1.63
CA ALA A 144 -12.94 23.09 2.51
C ALA A 144 -12.36 24.50 2.27
N LYS A 145 -12.37 24.98 1.03
CA LYS A 145 -11.99 26.35 0.65
C LYS A 145 -12.88 27.40 1.34
N GLU A 146 -14.16 27.08 1.50
CA GLU A 146 -15.16 27.96 2.15
C GLU A 146 -15.11 27.93 3.69
N ARG A 147 -14.45 26.93 4.30
CA ARG A 147 -14.35 26.76 5.75
C ARG A 147 -12.99 27.23 6.26
N VAL A 148 -12.98 28.31 7.02
CA VAL A 148 -11.78 28.79 7.73
C VAL A 148 -11.74 28.13 9.12
N ASP A 149 -11.21 26.92 9.20
CA ASP A 149 -10.94 26.26 10.48
C ASP A 149 -9.61 26.77 11.05
N MET A 150 -9.69 27.76 11.94
CA MET A 150 -8.50 28.31 12.61
C MET A 150 -7.95 27.32 13.66
N PRO A 151 -6.63 27.12 13.73
CA PRO A 151 -6.00 26.38 14.82
C PRO A 151 -6.22 27.11 16.16
N ASP A 152 -6.04 26.39 17.27
CA ASP A 152 -6.28 26.83 18.65
C ASP A 152 -5.61 28.20 18.96
N ASP A 153 -6.42 29.27 18.98
CA ASP A 153 -5.97 30.64 19.23
C ASP A 153 -5.39 30.81 20.64
N GLU A 154 -5.89 30.06 21.62
CA GLU A 154 -5.35 30.09 22.99
C GLU A 154 -3.93 29.52 23.00
N PHE A 155 -3.70 28.41 22.31
CA PHE A 155 -2.38 27.78 22.20
C PHE A 155 -1.35 28.66 21.49
N TYR A 156 -1.75 29.36 20.43
CA TYR A 156 -0.89 30.32 19.76
C TYR A 156 -0.49 31.48 20.68
N ASN A 157 -1.47 32.06 21.39
CA ASN A 157 -1.23 33.18 22.28
C ASN A 157 -0.34 32.80 23.48
N GLU A 158 -0.48 31.58 24.02
CA GLU A 158 0.40 31.02 25.06
C GLU A 158 1.85 30.87 24.58
N LEU A 159 2.07 30.37 23.36
CA LEU A 159 3.43 30.24 22.81
C LEU A 159 4.04 31.61 22.49
N LEU A 160 3.24 32.53 21.94
CA LEU A 160 3.64 33.89 21.59
C LEU A 160 3.99 34.73 22.82
N SER A 161 3.30 34.50 23.95
CA SER A 161 3.58 35.22 25.20
C SER A 161 4.93 34.83 25.81
N LEU A 162 5.32 33.55 25.73
CA LEU A 162 6.67 33.10 26.08
C LEU A 162 7.73 33.58 25.09
N TYR A 163 7.37 33.68 23.80
CA TYR A 163 8.23 34.18 22.72
C TYR A 163 8.62 35.65 22.94
N ASN A 164 7.68 36.48 23.39
CA ASN A 164 7.85 37.94 23.54
C ASN A 164 8.34 38.41 24.93
N LYS A 165 8.72 37.49 25.83
CA LYS A 165 9.33 37.73 27.16
C LYS A 165 8.56 38.71 28.08
N SER A 166 7.41 38.30 28.61
CA SER A 166 6.78 39.04 29.72
C SER A 166 5.90 38.17 30.61
N HIS A 167 6.48 37.42 31.57
CA HIS A 167 5.68 36.73 32.59
C HIS A 167 6.35 36.60 33.96
N ASP A 168 5.49 36.47 34.96
CA ASP A 168 5.76 36.04 36.33
C ASP A 168 6.28 34.58 36.34
N PRO A 169 7.35 34.22 37.08
CA PRO A 169 8.00 32.90 36.99
C PRO A 169 7.08 31.71 37.30
N SER A 170 6.03 31.92 38.11
CA SER A 170 5.03 30.91 38.44
C SER A 170 4.12 30.59 37.25
N ALA A 171 3.65 31.62 36.53
CA ALA A 171 2.78 31.44 35.38
C ALA A 171 3.52 30.84 34.16
N GLU A 172 4.82 31.13 34.03
CA GLU A 172 5.68 30.58 32.97
C GLU A 172 5.81 29.05 33.07
N LEU A 173 5.88 28.50 34.29
CA LEU A 173 6.02 27.06 34.53
C LEU A 173 4.78 26.27 34.11
N ASP A 174 3.59 26.78 34.42
CA ASP A 174 2.31 26.18 34.04
C ASP A 174 2.07 26.24 32.52
N ILE A 175 2.48 27.34 31.87
CA ILE A 175 2.41 27.49 30.41
C ILE A 175 3.37 26.50 29.73
N LEU A 176 4.61 26.37 30.21
CA LEU A 176 5.60 25.42 29.68
C LEU A 176 5.10 23.96 29.78
N GLY A 177 4.43 23.61 30.88
CA GLY A 177 3.74 22.32 31.05
C GLY A 177 2.76 22.04 29.92
N ARG A 178 1.76 22.92 29.76
CA ARG A 178 0.72 22.76 28.73
C ARG A 178 1.29 22.78 27.31
N LEU A 179 2.28 23.63 27.04
CA LEU A 179 2.93 23.70 25.73
C LEU A 179 3.73 22.45 25.41
N SER A 180 4.48 21.89 26.38
CA SER A 180 5.23 20.65 26.18
C SER A 180 4.31 19.48 25.84
N GLU A 181 3.15 19.39 26.49
CA GLU A 181 2.14 18.36 26.21
C GLU A 181 1.47 18.58 24.84
N LYS A 182 1.02 19.81 24.54
CA LYS A 182 0.34 20.14 23.28
C LYS A 182 1.26 20.06 22.06
N LEU A 183 2.55 20.39 22.20
CA LEU A 183 3.57 20.21 21.16
C LEU A 183 4.09 18.76 21.10
N HIS A 184 3.68 17.89 22.05
CA HIS A 184 4.23 16.55 22.22
C HIS A 184 5.76 16.54 22.36
N LEU A 185 6.33 17.51 23.07
CA LEU A 185 7.76 17.65 23.36
C LEU A 185 8.05 17.20 24.80
N THR A 186 7.63 15.99 25.15
CA THR A 186 7.69 15.47 26.53
C THR A 186 8.88 14.54 26.76
N THR A 187 9.59 14.13 25.71
CA THR A 187 10.74 13.22 25.78
C THR A 187 12.00 13.83 25.16
N ILE A 188 13.19 13.32 25.53
CA ILE A 188 14.45 13.72 24.87
C ILE A 188 14.40 13.43 23.37
N THR A 189 13.77 12.34 22.95
CA THR A 189 13.61 12.00 21.52
C THR A 189 12.80 13.05 20.79
N ASP A 190 11.70 13.54 21.38
CA ASP A 190 10.89 14.59 20.79
C ASP A 190 11.65 15.93 20.73
N LEU A 191 12.37 16.29 21.79
CA LEU A 191 13.18 17.52 21.85
C LEU A 191 14.36 17.48 20.87
N THR A 192 14.96 16.31 20.65
CA THR A 192 16.06 16.12 19.70
C THR A 192 15.56 16.20 18.26
N GLN A 193 14.41 15.57 17.95
CA GLN A 193 13.75 15.70 16.65
C GLN A 193 13.37 17.16 16.35
N GLU A 194 12.80 17.87 17.32
CA GLU A 194 12.43 19.29 17.18
C GLU A 194 13.66 20.18 16.96
N SER A 195 14.78 19.90 17.64
CA SER A 195 16.04 20.61 17.44
C SER A 195 16.65 20.37 16.06
N LEU A 196 16.56 19.13 15.54
CA LEU A 196 17.03 18.79 14.20
C LEU A 196 16.19 19.49 13.13
N ALA A 197 14.86 19.50 13.29
CA ALA A 197 13.94 20.18 12.39
C ALA A 197 14.21 21.70 12.33
N LEU A 198 14.43 22.36 13.48
CA LEU A 198 14.83 23.78 13.53
C LEU A 198 16.18 24.04 12.84
N HIS A 199 17.14 23.12 12.95
CA HIS A 199 18.46 23.27 12.32
C HIS A 199 18.39 23.06 10.80
N GLU A 200 17.57 22.13 10.32
CA GLU A 200 17.38 21.88 8.88
C GLU A 200 16.73 23.08 8.18
N MET A 201 15.85 23.81 8.89
CA MET A 201 15.29 25.08 8.42
C MET A 201 16.35 26.17 8.23
N VAL A 202 17.38 26.23 9.08
CA VAL A 202 18.53 27.14 8.93
C VAL A 202 19.36 26.78 7.70
N ALA A 203 19.58 25.49 7.46
CA ALA A 203 20.39 24.99 6.35
C ALA A 203 19.73 25.18 4.97
N SER A 204 18.38 25.21 4.94
CA SER A 204 17.58 25.33 3.70
C SER A 204 17.24 26.78 3.33
N GLY A 205 17.48 27.74 4.23
CA GLY A 205 17.23 29.17 4.01
C GLY A 205 18.33 29.81 3.17
N GLY A 206 18.03 30.10 1.90
CA GLY A 206 18.98 30.75 0.99
C GLY A 206 19.39 32.14 1.49
N GLY A 207 20.62 32.26 2.00
CA GLY A 207 21.48 33.46 1.99
C GLY A 207 21.04 34.72 2.75
N ASN A 208 19.79 34.82 3.23
CA ASN A 208 19.34 35.90 4.09
C ASN A 208 19.40 35.47 5.55
N ASP A 209 20.04 36.31 6.37
CA ASP A 209 20.29 36.13 7.80
C ASP A 209 19.09 35.52 8.56
N PRO A 210 19.17 34.27 9.04
CA PRO A 210 18.10 33.63 9.81
C PRO A 210 18.03 34.08 11.29
N GLY A 211 18.89 35.03 11.69
CA GLY A 211 19.35 35.23 13.06
C GLY A 211 18.28 35.34 14.14
N GLU A 212 17.37 36.31 14.09
CA GLU A 212 16.58 36.64 15.29
C GLU A 212 15.39 35.68 15.54
N HIS A 213 14.71 35.23 14.49
CA HIS A 213 13.46 34.47 14.62
C HIS A 213 13.73 33.02 15.05
N ILE A 214 14.78 32.40 14.49
CA ILE A 214 15.20 31.03 14.80
C ILE A 214 15.92 30.99 16.15
N GLU A 215 16.75 31.99 16.49
CA GLU A 215 17.35 32.07 17.83
C GLU A 215 16.28 32.12 18.92
N LYS A 216 15.21 32.91 18.72
CA LYS A 216 14.08 32.95 19.67
C LYS A 216 13.32 31.62 19.74
N MET A 217 13.16 30.90 18.62
CA MET A 217 12.58 29.54 18.60
C MET A 217 13.47 28.52 19.32
N SER A 218 14.78 28.60 19.13
CA SER A 218 15.77 27.78 19.84
C SER A 218 15.80 28.11 21.34
N MET A 219 15.60 29.38 21.71
CA MET A 219 15.45 29.78 23.11
C MET A 219 14.16 29.22 23.73
N LEU A 220 13.04 29.22 23.01
CA LEU A 220 11.81 28.56 23.46
C LEU A 220 11.99 27.04 23.62
N LEU A 221 12.61 26.38 22.63
CA LEU A 221 12.92 24.97 22.71
C LEU A 221 13.84 24.66 23.90
N LYS A 222 14.81 25.53 24.17
CA LYS A 222 15.67 25.44 25.35
C LYS A 222 14.88 25.56 26.65
N LYS A 223 13.95 26.52 26.76
CA LYS A 223 13.07 26.65 27.94
C LYS A 223 12.19 25.42 28.15
N ILE A 224 11.61 24.88 27.09
CA ILE A 224 10.80 23.65 27.14
C ILE A 224 11.69 22.46 27.53
N LYS A 225 12.90 22.36 26.96
CA LYS A 225 13.88 21.34 27.30
C LYS A 225 14.29 21.41 28.78
N ASP A 226 14.66 22.59 29.26
CA ASP A 226 15.06 22.81 30.65
C ASP A 226 13.89 22.46 31.60
N PHE A 227 12.66 22.86 31.26
CA PHE A 227 11.45 22.50 32.01
C PHE A 227 11.21 20.99 32.07
N VAL A 228 11.20 20.31 30.92
CA VAL A 228 11.01 18.86 30.83
C VAL A 228 12.12 18.11 31.56
N GLN A 229 13.35 18.62 31.53
CA GLN A 229 14.50 18.08 32.29
C GLN A 229 14.39 18.35 33.81
N THR A 230 13.80 19.46 34.25
CA THR A 230 13.57 19.72 35.68
C THR A 230 12.42 18.89 36.25
N GLN A 231 11.39 18.60 35.44
CA GLN A 231 10.30 17.70 35.82
C GLN A 231 10.72 16.21 35.76
N ASN A 232 11.80 15.88 35.04
CA ASN A 232 12.43 14.56 34.97
C ASN A 232 13.96 14.64 35.22
N PRO A 233 14.41 14.67 36.49
CA PRO A 233 15.82 14.92 36.87
C PRO A 233 16.86 13.88 36.40
N GLU A 234 16.44 12.74 35.84
CA GLU A 234 17.33 11.67 35.37
C GLU A 234 17.85 11.87 33.93
N MET A 235 17.55 13.00 33.27
CA MET A 235 17.65 13.14 31.81
C MET A 235 18.45 14.39 31.33
N GLY A 236 19.61 14.68 31.95
CA GLY A 236 20.61 15.62 31.41
C GLY A 236 21.95 15.64 32.17
N PRO A 237 23.10 15.94 31.52
CA PRO A 237 24.41 15.81 32.13
C PRO A 237 24.70 16.95 33.12
N PRO A 238 25.53 16.72 34.16
CA PRO A 238 25.87 17.76 35.13
C PRO A 238 26.74 18.84 34.51
N VAL A 239 26.49 20.08 34.92
CA VAL A 239 27.36 21.24 34.70
C VAL A 239 28.78 20.91 35.23
N THR A 240 29.76 21.21 34.40
CA THR A 240 31.21 20.98 34.56
C THR A 240 31.77 21.25 35.96
N THR A 241 32.68 20.38 36.40
CA THR A 241 33.90 20.79 37.11
C THR A 241 35.04 19.81 36.82
N LYS A 242 36.12 20.30 36.22
CA LYS A 242 37.40 19.59 36.15
C LYS A 242 37.87 19.31 37.58
N LEU A 243 38.10 18.05 37.93
CA LEU A 243 38.85 17.68 39.12
C LEU A 243 39.75 16.47 38.84
N MET A 244 40.98 16.76 38.42
CA MET A 244 42.12 15.95 38.87
C MET A 244 42.25 16.18 40.38
N ASP A 245 42.50 15.11 41.14
CA ASP A 245 42.83 15.22 42.55
C ASP A 245 44.35 15.15 42.76
N SER A 246 44.83 15.74 43.86
CA SER A 246 46.25 16.07 44.09
C SER A 246 47.23 14.88 44.21
N ASN A 247 46.76 13.64 44.00
CA ASN A 247 47.55 12.41 44.17
C ASN A 247 47.58 11.47 42.94
N GLY A 248 47.09 11.88 41.76
CA GLY A 248 47.36 11.16 40.50
C GLY A 248 46.80 9.74 40.37
N GLN A 249 45.71 9.38 41.06
CA GLN A 249 44.97 8.14 40.79
C GLN A 249 43.69 8.38 39.99
N PRO A 250 43.33 7.51 39.01
CA PRO A 250 42.08 7.61 38.27
C PRO A 250 40.89 7.29 39.19
N ARG A 251 39.93 8.21 39.28
CA ARG A 251 38.64 7.95 39.94
C ARG A 251 37.82 6.94 39.11
N PRO A 252 36.99 6.08 39.73
CA PRO A 252 36.12 5.17 38.99
C PRO A 252 35.19 5.99 38.09
N VAL A 253 35.24 5.74 36.77
CA VAL A 253 34.38 6.43 35.81
C VAL A 253 32.94 6.01 36.06
N ASN A 254 32.12 6.95 36.53
CA ASN A 254 30.74 6.66 36.87
C ASN A 254 29.90 6.74 35.58
N ILE A 255 29.58 5.58 35.00
CA ILE A 255 28.78 5.50 33.78
C ILE A 255 27.37 6.07 34.09
N PRO A 256 26.89 7.09 33.35
CA PRO A 256 25.52 7.59 33.48
C PRO A 256 24.49 6.48 33.28
N ASP A 257 23.41 6.48 34.06
CA ASP A 257 22.39 5.43 34.02
C ASP A 257 21.69 5.36 32.65
N GLU A 258 21.58 6.49 31.96
CA GLU A 258 21.11 6.58 30.56
C GLU A 258 21.97 5.81 29.55
N PHE A 259 23.22 5.49 29.88
CA PHE A 259 24.13 4.69 29.06
C PHE A 259 24.25 3.25 29.53
N ARG A 260 23.61 2.90 30.66
CA ARG A 260 23.59 1.55 31.21
C ARG A 260 22.39 0.77 30.71
N CYS A 261 22.60 -0.49 30.37
CA CYS A 261 21.51 -1.39 30.08
C CYS A 261 20.74 -1.67 31.38
N PRO A 262 19.42 -1.45 31.46
CA PRO A 262 18.68 -1.70 32.71
C PRO A 262 18.64 -3.18 33.15
N ILE A 263 19.02 -4.12 32.28
CA ILE A 263 19.10 -5.55 32.61
C ILE A 263 20.48 -5.93 33.18
N SER A 264 21.56 -5.44 32.58
CA SER A 264 22.93 -5.81 33.00
C SER A 264 23.60 -4.79 33.92
N LEU A 265 23.06 -3.57 33.95
CA LEU A 265 23.62 -2.38 34.62
C LEU A 265 25.02 -1.98 34.11
N GLU A 266 25.42 -2.52 32.96
CA GLU A 266 26.68 -2.25 32.28
C GLU A 266 26.48 -1.29 31.09
N LEU A 267 27.56 -0.63 30.65
CA LEU A 267 27.56 0.26 29.48
C LEU A 267 27.05 -0.47 28.22
N MET A 268 26.05 0.11 27.56
CA MET A 268 25.50 -0.41 26.32
C MET A 268 26.49 -0.27 25.17
N LYS A 269 26.80 -1.39 24.51
CA LYS A 269 27.66 -1.48 23.32
C LYS A 269 26.83 -1.43 22.04
N ASP A 270 25.64 -2.05 22.05
CA ASP A 270 24.65 -1.97 20.98
C ASP A 270 23.25 -1.67 21.55
N PRO A 271 22.95 -0.39 21.84
CA PRO A 271 21.68 0.01 22.42
C PRO A 271 20.52 -0.19 21.43
N VAL A 272 19.45 -0.88 21.86
CA VAL A 272 18.24 -1.15 21.09
C VAL A 272 16.97 -0.84 21.88
N ILE A 273 15.94 -0.41 21.17
CA ILE A 273 14.67 0.04 21.72
C ILE A 273 13.61 -1.05 21.55
N VAL A 274 12.90 -1.38 22.63
CA VAL A 274 11.71 -2.26 22.59
C VAL A 274 10.42 -1.45 22.35
N ALA A 275 9.31 -2.14 22.09
CA ALA A 275 7.98 -1.55 21.84
C ALA A 275 7.53 -0.49 22.87
N THR A 276 8.01 -0.59 24.11
CA THR A 276 7.70 0.34 25.20
C THR A 276 8.57 1.60 25.20
N GLY A 277 9.46 1.77 24.22
CA GLY A 277 10.36 2.92 24.11
C GLY A 277 11.61 2.85 25.00
N GLN A 278 11.74 1.79 25.82
CA GLN A 278 12.91 1.58 26.68
C GLN A 278 14.10 1.06 25.87
N THR A 279 15.30 1.54 26.19
CA THR A 279 16.53 1.14 25.51
C THR A 279 17.33 0.17 26.38
N TYR A 280 17.81 -0.91 25.79
CA TYR A 280 18.60 -1.94 26.45
C TYR A 280 19.82 -2.29 25.61
N GLU A 281 20.81 -2.92 26.22
CA GLU A 281 21.81 -3.65 25.45
C GLU A 281 21.12 -4.81 24.75
N ARG A 282 21.30 -4.88 23.43
CA ARG A 282 20.67 -5.85 22.55
C ARG A 282 20.72 -7.27 23.11
N THR A 283 21.92 -7.73 23.46
CA THR A 283 22.13 -9.12 23.88
C THR A 283 21.38 -9.51 25.17
N PHE A 284 21.07 -8.55 26.04
CA PHE A 284 20.37 -8.82 27.30
C PHE A 284 18.86 -8.76 27.12
N ILE A 285 18.32 -7.83 26.33
CA ILE A 285 16.89 -7.75 26.08
C ILE A 285 16.39 -8.86 25.15
N GLU A 286 17.23 -9.29 24.20
CA GLU A 286 16.95 -10.46 23.37
C GLU A 286 16.85 -11.73 24.23
N LYS A 287 17.75 -11.92 25.21
CA LYS A 287 17.67 -13.04 26.17
C LYS A 287 16.43 -12.97 27.06
N TRP A 288 16.05 -11.78 27.51
CA TRP A 288 14.86 -11.59 28.33
C TRP A 288 13.59 -11.97 27.56
N LEU A 289 13.47 -11.50 26.31
CA LEU A 289 12.36 -11.83 25.41
C LEU A 289 12.35 -13.33 25.04
N ALA A 290 13.52 -13.90 24.77
CA ALA A 290 13.68 -15.32 24.45
C ALA A 290 13.31 -16.27 25.61
N SER A 291 13.36 -15.77 26.86
CA SER A 291 12.95 -16.52 28.06
C SER A 291 11.42 -16.59 28.25
N GLY A 292 10.64 -16.13 27.26
CA GLY A 292 9.17 -16.17 27.28
C GLY A 292 8.52 -14.95 27.96
N HIS A 293 9.31 -13.93 28.31
CA HIS A 293 8.80 -12.72 28.92
C HIS A 293 8.33 -11.74 27.83
N HIS A 294 7.02 -11.51 27.77
CA HIS A 294 6.41 -10.48 26.92
C HIS A 294 6.21 -9.16 27.66
N THR A 295 7.00 -8.94 28.70
CA THR A 295 6.95 -7.73 29.53
C THR A 295 8.28 -7.01 29.42
N CYS A 296 8.23 -5.69 29.40
CA CYS A 296 9.41 -4.84 29.46
C CYS A 296 10.12 -5.09 30.82
N PRO A 297 11.40 -5.50 30.87
CA PRO A 297 12.05 -5.85 32.13
C PRO A 297 12.06 -4.72 33.16
N ASN A 298 12.24 -3.48 32.70
CA ASN A 298 12.27 -2.32 33.58
C ASN A 298 10.87 -1.84 34.01
N THR A 299 9.91 -1.77 33.07
CA THR A 299 8.57 -1.20 33.36
C THR A 299 7.51 -2.25 33.71
N GLN A 300 7.83 -3.54 33.58
CA GLN A 300 6.94 -4.70 33.69
C GLN A 300 5.67 -4.66 32.81
N GLN A 301 5.56 -3.65 31.94
CA GLN A 301 4.42 -3.49 31.04
C GLN A 301 4.46 -4.55 29.94
N ARG A 302 3.29 -5.12 29.64
CA ARG A 302 3.14 -6.09 28.55
C ARG A 302 3.37 -5.41 27.21
N MET A 303 4.31 -5.92 26.44
CA MET A 303 4.72 -5.35 25.17
C MET A 303 3.84 -5.88 24.04
N PRO A 304 3.32 -5.02 23.14
CA PRO A 304 2.45 -5.43 22.04
C PRO A 304 3.22 -6.17 20.93
N ASN A 305 4.52 -5.92 20.78
CA ASN A 305 5.41 -6.67 19.90
C ASN A 305 6.82 -6.78 20.53
N THR A 306 7.64 -7.69 19.99
CA THR A 306 9.02 -7.98 20.45
C THR A 306 10.09 -7.43 19.50
N THR A 307 9.71 -6.55 18.57
CA THR A 307 10.63 -5.96 17.59
C THR A 307 11.62 -5.01 18.27
N LEU A 308 12.91 -5.18 17.96
CA LEU A 308 14.00 -4.38 18.51
C LEU A 308 14.52 -3.40 17.46
N THR A 309 14.47 -2.12 17.78
CA THR A 309 14.91 -1.04 16.88
C THR A 309 16.29 -0.53 17.31
N PRO A 310 17.32 -0.51 16.44
CA PRO A 310 18.64 0.03 16.81
C PRO A 310 18.57 1.52 17.24
N ASN A 311 19.18 1.87 18.38
CA ASN A 311 19.26 3.25 18.87
C ASN A 311 20.59 3.88 18.47
N TYR A 312 20.66 4.35 17.22
CA TYR A 312 21.88 4.93 16.63
C TYR A 312 22.35 6.20 17.33
N VAL A 313 21.43 6.97 17.89
CA VAL A 313 21.70 8.21 18.61
C VAL A 313 22.36 7.90 19.95
N LEU A 314 21.78 7.01 20.75
CA LEU A 314 22.37 6.64 22.04
C LEU A 314 23.74 5.99 21.87
N ARG A 315 23.94 5.20 20.81
CA ARG A 315 25.27 4.66 20.49
C ARG A 315 26.29 5.76 20.17
N SER A 316 25.89 6.80 19.43
CA SER A 316 26.76 7.94 19.14
C SER A 316 27.07 8.74 20.41
N LEU A 317 26.08 8.91 21.31
CA LEU A 317 26.25 9.59 22.59
C LEU A 317 27.15 8.80 23.55
N ILE A 318 27.01 7.48 23.59
CA ILE A 318 27.90 6.59 24.35
C ILE A 318 29.31 6.66 23.79
N ALA A 319 29.49 6.67 22.48
CA ALA A 319 30.82 6.81 21.86
C ALA A 319 31.47 8.16 22.20
N GLN A 320 30.72 9.26 22.15
CA GLN A 320 31.19 10.60 22.53
C GLN A 320 31.47 10.72 24.04
N TRP A 321 30.65 10.10 24.88
CA TRP A 321 30.89 10.05 26.33
C TRP A 321 32.12 9.20 26.65
N CYS A 322 32.31 8.06 26.00
CA CYS A 322 33.51 7.23 26.13
C CYS A 322 34.76 8.03 25.75
N GLU A 323 34.74 8.71 24.60
CA GLU A 323 35.85 9.55 24.13
C GLU A 323 36.14 10.70 25.10
N ALA A 324 35.11 11.37 25.62
CA ALA A 324 35.25 12.46 26.60
C ALA A 324 35.76 12.01 27.97
N ASN A 325 35.62 10.72 28.32
CA ASN A 325 36.08 10.14 29.59
C ASN A 325 37.32 9.23 29.43
N GLY A 326 37.92 9.17 28.23
CA GLY A 326 39.12 8.36 27.96
C GLY A 326 38.89 6.85 27.95
N ILE A 327 37.67 6.39 27.65
CA ILE A 327 37.28 4.99 27.50
C ILE A 327 37.23 4.63 26.00
N ASP A 328 37.77 3.47 25.61
CA ASP A 328 37.70 3.02 24.22
C ASP A 328 36.24 2.79 23.77
N PRO A 329 35.81 3.38 22.63
CA PRO A 329 34.44 3.24 22.17
C PRO A 329 34.14 1.80 21.71
N PRO A 330 32.95 1.26 22.00
CA PRO A 330 32.59 -0.11 21.65
C PRO A 330 32.58 -0.30 20.11
N LYS A 331 33.42 -1.20 19.60
CA LYS A 331 33.51 -1.52 18.16
C LYS A 331 32.45 -2.55 17.74
N ARG A 332 31.84 -2.33 16.58
CA ARG A 332 30.81 -3.19 15.93
C ARG A 332 31.24 -4.66 15.89
N SER A 333 30.43 -5.56 16.46
CA SER A 333 30.27 -6.90 15.89
C SER A 333 29.29 -6.78 14.74
N THR A 334 29.65 -7.29 13.58
CA THR A 334 28.79 -7.29 12.39
C THR A 334 27.59 -8.20 12.58
N GLN A 335 26.40 -7.61 12.43
CA GLN A 335 25.02 -8.17 12.37
C GLN A 335 24.32 -8.48 13.70
N PRO A 336 23.03 -8.06 13.84
CA PRO A 336 22.13 -8.60 14.83
C PRO A 336 20.86 -9.23 14.25
N ASP A 337 20.44 -10.29 14.96
CA ASP A 337 19.47 -11.31 14.59
C ASP A 337 18.00 -10.90 14.70
N LYS A 338 17.21 -11.56 13.85
CA LYS A 338 15.76 -11.69 13.84
C LYS A 338 15.30 -12.59 15.03
N PRO A 339 14.00 -12.62 15.38
CA PRO A 339 13.52 -13.22 16.63
C PRO A 339 13.98 -14.67 16.71
N THR A 340 14.60 -15.02 17.84
CA THR A 340 15.17 -16.35 18.15
C THR A 340 14.55 -17.47 17.34
N SER A 341 15.29 -17.90 16.32
CA SER A 341 15.15 -19.19 15.70
C SER A 341 15.01 -20.22 16.82
N SER A 342 13.98 -21.07 16.76
CA SER A 342 13.95 -22.29 17.58
C SER A 342 14.91 -23.34 17.02
N CYS A 343 15.91 -22.95 16.23
CA CYS A 343 16.82 -23.88 15.60
C CYS A 343 17.75 -24.42 16.65
N SER A 344 17.61 -25.69 16.99
CA SER A 344 18.60 -26.34 17.83
C SER A 344 19.98 -26.24 17.17
N PRO A 345 21.07 -26.14 17.95
CA PRO A 345 22.42 -26.13 17.40
C PRO A 345 22.69 -27.33 16.46
N SER A 346 22.06 -28.47 16.74
CA SER A 346 22.10 -29.66 15.88
C SER A 346 21.39 -29.47 14.54
N GLU A 347 20.20 -28.85 14.52
CA GLU A 347 19.49 -28.56 13.26
C GLU A 347 20.25 -27.53 12.44
N ARG A 348 20.81 -26.52 13.11
CA ARG A 348 21.63 -25.50 12.48
C ARG A 348 22.87 -26.10 11.82
N ALA A 349 23.59 -26.98 12.52
CA ALA A 349 24.76 -27.67 11.97
C ALA A 349 24.41 -28.55 10.74
N ILE A 350 23.26 -29.23 10.76
CA ILE A 350 22.77 -29.99 9.60
C ILE A 350 22.51 -29.06 8.42
N ILE A 351 21.83 -27.93 8.65
CA ILE A 351 21.54 -26.96 7.60
C ILE A 351 22.83 -26.37 7.03
N ASP A 352 23.75 -25.91 7.88
CA ASP A 352 25.02 -25.32 7.44
C ASP A 352 25.85 -26.33 6.61
N ALA A 353 25.84 -27.61 6.98
CA ALA A 353 26.47 -28.67 6.19
C ALA A 353 25.83 -28.85 4.80
N LEU A 354 24.49 -28.73 4.71
CA LEU A 354 23.77 -28.74 3.43
C LEU A 354 24.07 -27.49 2.60
N LEU A 355 24.17 -26.31 3.21
CA LEU A 355 24.52 -25.09 2.50
C LEU A 355 25.95 -25.15 1.92
N SER A 356 26.89 -25.73 2.66
CA SER A 356 28.24 -25.98 2.15
C SER A 356 28.21 -26.87 0.89
N LYS A 357 27.37 -27.91 0.88
CA LYS A 357 27.18 -28.78 -0.29
C LYS A 357 26.44 -28.10 -1.45
N LEU A 358 25.55 -27.14 -1.20
CA LEU A 358 24.96 -26.32 -2.26
C LEU A 358 26.01 -25.45 -2.97
N CYS A 359 27.05 -25.03 -2.26
CA CYS A 359 28.15 -24.23 -2.81
C CYS A 359 29.26 -25.07 -3.47
N SER A 360 29.17 -26.41 -3.40
CA SER A 360 30.14 -27.31 -4.02
C SER A 360 30.06 -27.24 -5.55
N ALA A 361 31.16 -27.55 -6.23
CA ALA A 361 31.22 -27.62 -7.68
C ALA A 361 30.64 -28.93 -8.25
N ASP A 362 30.32 -29.90 -7.39
CA ASP A 362 29.75 -31.20 -7.79
C ASP A 362 28.22 -31.09 -7.95
N PRO A 363 27.67 -31.26 -9.17
CA PRO A 363 26.23 -31.23 -9.40
C PRO A 363 25.44 -32.26 -8.58
N GLU A 364 26.05 -33.41 -8.25
CA GLU A 364 25.39 -34.44 -7.44
C GLU A 364 25.23 -33.99 -6.00
N GLU A 365 26.25 -33.35 -5.43
CA GLU A 365 26.18 -32.80 -4.07
C GLU A 365 25.17 -31.65 -3.99
N GLN A 366 25.14 -30.77 -4.99
CA GLN A 366 24.15 -29.69 -5.09
C GLN A 366 22.72 -30.25 -5.15
N ARG A 367 22.49 -31.25 -6.01
CA ARG A 367 21.18 -31.89 -6.15
C ARG A 367 20.73 -32.55 -4.85
N SER A 368 21.61 -33.33 -4.24
CA SER A 368 21.35 -34.01 -2.97
C SER A 368 21.04 -33.00 -1.86
N ALA A 369 21.83 -31.92 -1.75
CA ALA A 369 21.61 -30.89 -0.74
C ALA A 369 20.28 -30.14 -0.94
N ALA A 370 19.93 -29.79 -2.19
CA ALA A 370 18.66 -29.17 -2.51
C ALA A 370 17.47 -30.10 -2.20
N ALA A 371 17.62 -31.40 -2.48
CA ALA A 371 16.61 -32.41 -2.16
C ALA A 371 16.37 -32.52 -0.64
N GLU A 372 17.43 -32.52 0.17
CA GLU A 372 17.34 -32.58 1.63
C GLU A 372 16.75 -31.30 2.23
N LEU A 373 17.14 -30.12 1.76
CA LEU A 373 16.54 -28.85 2.19
C LEU A 373 15.05 -28.77 1.88
N ARG A 374 14.64 -29.29 0.71
CA ARG A 374 13.23 -29.45 0.36
C ARG A 374 12.49 -30.36 1.34
N LEU A 375 13.09 -31.48 1.75
CA LEU A 375 12.48 -32.39 2.73
C LEU A 375 12.39 -31.76 4.12
N LEU A 376 13.45 -31.09 4.58
CA LEU A 376 13.50 -30.42 5.87
C LEU A 376 12.46 -29.29 5.96
N SER A 377 12.38 -28.44 4.93
CA SER A 377 11.40 -27.34 4.87
C SER A 377 9.95 -27.82 4.84
N LYS A 378 9.68 -29.03 4.34
CA LYS A 378 8.32 -29.62 4.36
C LYS A 378 7.86 -30.04 5.76
N ARG A 379 8.77 -30.43 6.65
CA ARG A 379 8.45 -31.11 7.92
C ARG A 379 7.67 -30.23 8.91
N ASN A 380 8.09 -29.00 9.15
CA ASN A 380 7.46 -28.10 10.12
C ASN A 380 7.78 -26.62 9.82
N ALA A 381 7.16 -25.69 10.55
CA ALA A 381 7.37 -24.25 10.39
C ALA A 381 8.78 -23.80 10.84
N ASN A 382 9.27 -24.32 11.95
CA ASN A 382 10.57 -23.96 12.53
C ASN A 382 11.73 -24.23 11.57
N ASN A 383 11.72 -25.36 10.86
CA ASN A 383 12.71 -25.68 9.84
C ASN A 383 12.70 -24.66 8.69
N ARG A 384 11.54 -24.14 8.31
CA ARG A 384 11.45 -23.11 7.25
C ARG A 384 12.12 -21.82 7.70
N ILE A 385 11.93 -21.44 8.96
CA ILE A 385 12.60 -20.27 9.56
C ILE A 385 14.11 -20.52 9.60
N CYS A 386 14.55 -21.62 10.21
CA CYS A 386 15.95 -22.02 10.30
C CYS A 386 16.68 -21.98 8.96
N ILE A 387 16.08 -22.58 7.92
CA ILE A 387 16.67 -22.67 6.59
C ILE A 387 16.80 -21.28 5.96
N ALA A 388 15.77 -20.43 6.10
CA ALA A 388 15.79 -19.07 5.58
C ALA A 388 16.85 -18.20 6.29
N GLU A 389 16.89 -18.24 7.62
CA GLU A 389 17.87 -17.53 8.46
C GLU A 389 19.29 -18.06 8.26
N ALA A 390 19.44 -19.30 7.79
CA ALA A 390 20.74 -19.83 7.40
C ALA A 390 21.31 -19.25 6.11
N GLY A 391 20.55 -18.41 5.41
CA GLY A 391 20.97 -17.86 4.13
C GLY A 391 20.80 -18.85 2.98
N ALA A 392 19.91 -19.84 3.12
CA ALA A 392 19.63 -20.78 2.04
C ALA A 392 18.95 -20.13 0.83
N ILE A 393 18.18 -19.04 1.03
CA ILE A 393 17.37 -18.43 -0.04
C ILE A 393 18.25 -18.03 -1.24
N PRO A 394 19.29 -17.18 -1.11
CA PRO A 394 20.14 -16.82 -2.26
C PRO A 394 20.79 -18.03 -2.96
N LEU A 395 21.18 -19.07 -2.20
CA LEU A 395 21.77 -20.28 -2.77
C LEU A 395 20.74 -21.08 -3.59
N LEU A 396 19.52 -21.24 -3.07
CA LEU A 396 18.42 -21.87 -3.79
C LEU A 396 18.04 -21.07 -5.04
N LEU A 397 18.11 -19.74 -5.00
CA LEU A 397 17.86 -18.89 -6.19
C LEU A 397 18.88 -19.13 -7.30
N SER A 398 20.16 -19.31 -6.95
CA SER A 398 21.20 -19.61 -7.95
C SER A 398 20.94 -20.92 -8.71
N LEU A 399 20.30 -21.89 -8.05
CA LEU A 399 19.96 -23.18 -8.63
C LEU A 399 18.72 -23.16 -9.52
N LEU A 400 17.91 -22.08 -9.51
CA LEU A 400 16.76 -21.94 -10.41
C LEU A 400 17.18 -21.84 -11.89
N SER A 401 18.42 -21.47 -12.15
CA SER A 401 18.99 -21.43 -13.51
C SER A 401 19.83 -22.68 -13.85
N SER A 402 19.82 -23.71 -13.00
CA SER A 402 20.54 -24.95 -13.28
C SER A 402 20.01 -25.65 -14.54
N SER A 403 20.92 -26.20 -15.34
CA SER A 403 20.57 -27.05 -16.49
C SER A 403 20.05 -28.42 -16.07
N ASP A 404 20.30 -28.83 -14.82
CA ASP A 404 19.74 -30.05 -14.27
C ASP A 404 18.32 -29.82 -13.75
N LEU A 405 17.33 -30.35 -14.48
CA LEU A 405 15.91 -30.18 -14.17
C LEU A 405 15.53 -30.68 -12.77
N GLN A 406 16.20 -31.73 -12.27
CA GLN A 406 15.91 -32.26 -10.94
C GLN A 406 16.39 -31.31 -9.83
N THR A 407 17.58 -30.74 -9.98
CA THR A 407 18.09 -29.70 -9.08
C THR A 407 17.21 -28.45 -9.10
N GLN A 408 16.82 -27.98 -10.29
CA GLN A 408 15.91 -26.83 -10.44
C GLN A 408 14.56 -27.09 -9.75
N GLU A 409 13.99 -28.29 -9.92
CA GLU A 409 12.74 -28.68 -9.27
C GLU A 409 12.86 -28.72 -7.74
N HIS A 410 13.95 -29.29 -7.21
CA HIS A 410 14.21 -29.32 -5.78
C HIS A 410 14.35 -27.90 -5.21
N ALA A 411 15.07 -27.02 -5.90
CA ALA A 411 15.26 -25.64 -5.51
C ALA A 411 13.92 -24.87 -5.44
N VAL A 412 13.10 -24.92 -6.50
CA VAL A 412 11.81 -24.21 -6.51
C VAL A 412 10.83 -24.78 -5.49
N THR A 413 10.85 -26.10 -5.24
CA THR A 413 9.99 -26.72 -4.23
C THR A 413 10.44 -26.37 -2.80
N ALA A 414 11.75 -26.26 -2.56
CA ALA A 414 12.26 -25.74 -1.30
C ALA A 414 11.78 -24.29 -1.09
N LEU A 415 11.90 -23.42 -2.10
CA LEU A 415 11.38 -22.06 -2.03
C LEU A 415 9.87 -21.99 -1.78
N LEU A 416 9.08 -22.84 -2.43
CA LEU A 416 7.64 -22.98 -2.14
C LEU A 416 7.41 -23.31 -0.67
N ASN A 417 8.11 -24.32 -0.15
CA ASN A 417 7.96 -24.70 1.26
C ASN A 417 8.35 -23.55 2.20
N LEU A 418 9.41 -22.81 1.89
CA LEU A 418 9.84 -21.65 2.66
C LEU A 418 8.81 -20.51 2.59
N SER A 419 8.19 -20.28 1.43
CA SER A 419 7.24 -19.20 1.23
C SER A 419 5.92 -19.40 1.98
N ILE A 420 5.59 -20.63 2.38
CA ILE A 420 4.39 -20.91 3.20
C ILE A 420 4.44 -20.17 4.55
N HIS A 421 5.63 -19.84 5.07
CA HIS A 421 5.78 -19.05 6.29
C HIS A 421 5.78 -17.55 6.00
N GLU A 422 4.93 -16.77 6.68
CA GLU A 422 4.78 -15.31 6.45
C GLU A 422 6.11 -14.54 6.57
N ASP A 423 6.89 -14.77 7.64
CA ASP A 423 8.15 -14.06 7.87
C ASP A 423 9.23 -14.29 6.81
N ASN A 424 9.12 -15.40 6.07
CA ASN A 424 10.05 -15.74 5.00
C ASN A 424 9.70 -15.04 3.69
N LYS A 425 8.43 -14.68 3.45
CA LYS A 425 7.99 -14.11 2.16
C LYS A 425 8.74 -12.83 1.81
N SER A 426 8.91 -11.94 2.79
CA SER A 426 9.69 -10.70 2.61
C SER A 426 11.13 -10.97 2.20
N SER A 427 11.79 -11.93 2.87
CA SER A 427 13.17 -12.32 2.58
C SER A 427 13.30 -12.92 1.18
N ILE A 428 12.32 -13.71 0.73
CA ILE A 428 12.26 -14.28 -0.63
C ILE A 428 12.13 -13.15 -1.67
N ILE A 429 11.20 -12.21 -1.47
CA ILE A 429 11.00 -11.09 -2.39
C ILE A 429 12.22 -10.17 -2.45
N LEU A 430 12.76 -9.76 -1.30
CA LEU A 430 13.93 -8.87 -1.20
C LEU A 430 15.21 -9.50 -1.76
N SER A 431 15.31 -10.83 -1.78
CA SER A 431 16.42 -11.55 -2.44
C SER A 431 16.33 -11.55 -3.96
N GLY A 432 15.30 -10.93 -4.55
CA GLY A 432 15.11 -10.89 -6.01
C GLY A 432 14.66 -12.23 -6.58
N ALA A 433 13.88 -13.02 -5.85
CA ALA A 433 13.49 -14.37 -6.26
C ALA A 433 12.57 -14.42 -7.49
N VAL A 434 11.74 -13.38 -7.70
CA VAL A 434 10.62 -13.43 -8.65
C VAL A 434 11.08 -13.71 -10.10
N PRO A 435 12.09 -13.02 -10.67
CA PRO A 435 12.55 -13.33 -12.03
C PRO A 435 13.02 -14.79 -12.20
N GLY A 436 13.71 -15.35 -11.20
CA GLY A 436 14.15 -16.75 -11.21
C GLY A 436 12.97 -17.73 -11.14
N ILE A 437 11.97 -17.45 -10.30
CA ILE A 437 10.75 -18.26 -10.21
C ILE A 437 9.96 -18.21 -11.54
N VAL A 438 9.87 -17.03 -12.17
CA VAL A 438 9.23 -16.86 -13.49
C VAL A 438 10.00 -17.59 -14.58
N HIS A 439 11.33 -17.64 -14.52
CA HIS A 439 12.14 -18.46 -15.43
C HIS A 439 11.79 -19.94 -15.32
N VAL A 440 11.69 -20.49 -14.10
CA VAL A 440 11.27 -21.88 -13.88
C VAL A 440 9.84 -22.13 -14.34
N LEU A 441 8.92 -21.18 -14.10
CA LEU A 441 7.53 -21.27 -14.57
C LEU A 441 7.42 -21.39 -16.10
N LYS A 442 8.34 -20.77 -16.85
CA LYS A 442 8.39 -20.81 -18.31
C LYS A 442 9.08 -22.07 -18.84
N ASN A 443 10.20 -22.46 -18.24
CA ASN A 443 11.14 -23.40 -18.86
C ASN A 443 11.34 -24.72 -18.08
N GLY A 444 10.81 -24.84 -16.87
CA GLY A 444 11.03 -26.01 -16.02
C GLY A 444 10.23 -27.24 -16.42
N SER A 445 10.48 -28.36 -15.72
CA SER A 445 9.62 -29.55 -15.79
C SER A 445 8.18 -29.20 -15.40
N MET A 446 7.19 -30.01 -15.80
CA MET A 446 5.79 -29.73 -15.43
C MET A 446 5.61 -29.57 -13.91
N GLN A 447 6.26 -30.43 -13.13
CA GLN A 447 6.26 -30.35 -11.66
C GLN A 447 6.99 -29.11 -11.13
N ALA A 448 8.09 -28.68 -11.75
CA ALA A 448 8.76 -27.45 -11.38
C ALA A 448 7.89 -26.21 -11.70
N ARG A 449 7.20 -26.20 -12.84
CA ARG A 449 6.27 -25.14 -13.25
C ARG A 449 5.07 -25.03 -12.29
N GLU A 450 4.48 -26.16 -11.90
CA GLU A 450 3.45 -26.24 -10.85
C GLU A 450 3.92 -25.60 -9.54
N ASN A 451 5.10 -26.02 -9.05
CA ASN A 451 5.65 -25.51 -7.80
C ASN A 451 6.02 -24.02 -7.90
N ALA A 452 6.47 -23.55 -9.07
CA ALA A 452 6.71 -22.12 -9.32
C ALA A 452 5.40 -21.32 -9.24
N ALA A 453 4.32 -21.79 -9.87
CA ALA A 453 3.01 -21.15 -9.79
C ALA A 453 2.47 -21.13 -8.35
N ALA A 454 2.59 -22.23 -7.61
CA ALA A 454 2.21 -22.29 -6.20
C ALA A 454 3.05 -21.34 -5.32
N THR A 455 4.33 -21.14 -5.65
CA THR A 455 5.21 -20.19 -4.94
C THR A 455 4.73 -18.76 -5.18
N LEU A 456 4.43 -18.40 -6.43
CA LEU A 456 3.88 -17.09 -6.78
C LEU A 456 2.53 -16.84 -6.13
N PHE A 457 1.65 -17.85 -6.09
CA PHE A 457 0.38 -17.79 -5.35
C PHE A 457 0.63 -17.50 -3.86
N SER A 458 1.52 -18.25 -3.21
CA SER A 458 1.87 -18.08 -1.80
C SER A 458 2.40 -16.69 -1.48
N LEU A 459 3.20 -16.09 -2.37
CA LEU A 459 3.73 -14.73 -2.22
C LEU A 459 2.66 -13.67 -2.51
N SER A 460 1.77 -13.90 -3.49
CA SER A 460 0.74 -12.95 -3.92
C SER A 460 -0.34 -12.67 -2.87
N VAL A 461 -0.41 -13.45 -1.79
CA VAL A 461 -1.32 -13.18 -0.66
C VAL A 461 -1.05 -11.81 -0.05
N VAL A 462 0.22 -11.37 -0.03
CA VAL A 462 0.62 -10.04 0.43
C VAL A 462 0.37 -9.02 -0.68
N ASP A 463 -0.42 -7.97 -0.41
CA ASP A 463 -0.83 -6.95 -1.39
C ASP A 463 0.35 -6.25 -2.06
N GLU A 464 1.37 -5.87 -1.28
CA GLU A 464 2.60 -5.20 -1.76
C GLU A 464 3.34 -6.02 -2.83
N TYR A 465 3.27 -7.35 -2.76
CA TYR A 465 4.01 -8.22 -3.67
C TYR A 465 3.29 -8.42 -5.00
N LYS A 466 1.97 -8.15 -5.07
CA LYS A 466 1.18 -8.29 -6.31
C LYS A 466 1.70 -7.39 -7.42
N VAL A 467 2.12 -6.16 -7.09
CA VAL A 467 2.67 -5.18 -8.03
C VAL A 467 3.98 -5.68 -8.61
N THR A 468 4.90 -6.08 -7.72
CA THR A 468 6.23 -6.61 -8.09
C THR A 468 6.09 -7.88 -8.93
N ILE A 469 5.29 -8.85 -8.49
CA ILE A 469 5.11 -10.12 -9.22
C ILE A 469 4.50 -9.87 -10.60
N GLY A 470 3.45 -9.05 -10.68
CA GLY A 470 2.81 -8.72 -11.95
C GLY A 470 3.75 -8.06 -12.97
N GLY A 471 4.71 -7.26 -12.49
CA GLY A 471 5.66 -6.53 -13.33
C GLY A 471 6.76 -7.38 -13.97
N THR A 472 6.96 -8.62 -13.51
CA THR A 472 8.07 -9.49 -13.95
C THR A 472 7.71 -10.40 -15.14
N GLY A 473 6.51 -10.26 -15.70
CA GLY A 473 6.02 -11.17 -16.74
C GLY A 473 5.57 -12.54 -16.20
N ALA A 474 5.26 -12.62 -14.90
CA ALA A 474 4.66 -13.80 -14.28
C ALA A 474 3.28 -14.11 -14.88
N ILE A 475 2.45 -13.08 -15.11
CA ILE A 475 1.06 -13.25 -15.57
C ILE A 475 0.98 -13.99 -16.91
N PRO A 476 1.69 -13.60 -18.00
CA PRO A 476 1.69 -14.37 -19.24
C PRO A 476 2.12 -15.84 -19.06
N ALA A 477 3.12 -16.10 -18.22
CA ALA A 477 3.60 -17.47 -17.98
C ALA A 477 2.56 -18.32 -17.22
N LEU A 478 1.82 -17.71 -16.29
CA LEU A 478 0.70 -18.35 -15.59
C LEU A 478 -0.47 -18.62 -16.54
N VAL A 479 -0.76 -17.73 -17.49
CA VAL A 479 -1.79 -17.97 -18.52
C VAL A 479 -1.44 -19.18 -19.37
N VAL A 480 -0.18 -19.32 -19.79
CA VAL A 480 0.28 -20.50 -20.52
C VAL A 480 0.14 -21.77 -19.68
N LEU A 481 0.56 -21.75 -18.40
CA LEU A 481 0.39 -22.92 -17.52
C LEU A 481 -1.09 -23.28 -17.29
N LEU A 482 -1.98 -22.29 -17.25
CA LEU A 482 -3.42 -22.52 -17.17
C LEU A 482 -3.98 -23.20 -18.44
N SER A 483 -3.40 -22.95 -19.62
CA SER A 483 -3.86 -23.56 -20.87
C SER A 483 -3.31 -24.97 -21.12
N GLU A 484 -2.06 -25.25 -20.77
CA GLU A 484 -1.38 -26.51 -21.14
C GLU A 484 -0.90 -27.35 -19.95
N GLY A 485 -1.13 -26.88 -18.71
CA GLY A 485 -0.63 -27.53 -17.50
C GLY A 485 -1.32 -28.84 -17.17
N SER A 486 -0.77 -29.56 -16.19
CA SER A 486 -1.51 -30.66 -15.55
C SER A 486 -2.74 -30.12 -14.80
N PRO A 487 -3.71 -30.97 -14.39
CA PRO A 487 -4.83 -30.52 -13.57
C PRO A 487 -4.40 -29.76 -12.29
N ARG A 488 -3.26 -30.14 -11.71
CA ARG A 488 -2.66 -29.42 -10.58
C ARG A 488 -2.07 -28.09 -11.02
N GLY A 489 -1.30 -28.07 -12.10
CA GLY A 489 -0.68 -26.85 -12.63
C GLY A 489 -1.70 -25.80 -13.06
N MET A 490 -2.78 -26.22 -13.70
CA MET A 490 -3.90 -25.36 -14.04
C MET A 490 -4.53 -24.75 -12.79
N LYS A 491 -4.74 -25.55 -11.73
CA LYS A 491 -5.31 -25.07 -10.46
C LYS A 491 -4.39 -24.08 -9.75
N ASP A 492 -3.10 -24.39 -9.66
CA ASP A 492 -2.09 -23.52 -9.04
C ASP A 492 -1.96 -22.21 -9.84
N ALA A 493 -2.00 -22.28 -11.18
CA ALA A 493 -1.99 -21.11 -12.05
C ALA A 493 -3.24 -20.24 -11.87
N ALA A 494 -4.42 -20.85 -11.84
CA ALA A 494 -5.68 -20.13 -11.63
C ALA A 494 -5.71 -19.43 -10.27
N ALA A 495 -5.26 -20.10 -9.20
CA ALA A 495 -5.17 -19.51 -7.86
C ALA A 495 -4.21 -18.31 -7.83
N ALA A 496 -3.03 -18.44 -8.45
CA ALA A 496 -2.07 -17.33 -8.57
C ALA A 496 -2.66 -16.16 -9.36
N LEU A 497 -3.28 -16.42 -10.51
CA LEU A 497 -3.91 -15.39 -11.35
C LEU A 497 -5.05 -14.69 -10.62
N PHE A 498 -5.90 -15.44 -9.91
CA PHE A 498 -6.98 -14.88 -9.11
C PHE A 498 -6.45 -13.86 -8.09
N ASN A 499 -5.47 -14.26 -7.27
CA ASN A 499 -4.89 -13.37 -6.26
C ASN A 499 -4.16 -12.16 -6.87
N LEU A 500 -3.39 -12.37 -7.93
CA LEU A 500 -2.66 -11.29 -8.61
C LEU A 500 -3.61 -10.26 -9.23
N CYS A 501 -4.74 -10.69 -9.80
CA CYS A 501 -5.72 -9.82 -10.44
C CYS A 501 -6.65 -9.11 -9.45
N ILE A 502 -6.58 -9.39 -8.15
CA ILE A 502 -7.24 -8.53 -7.13
C ILE A 502 -6.71 -7.10 -7.23
N TYR A 503 -5.41 -6.95 -7.52
CA TYR A 503 -4.81 -5.65 -7.81
C TYR A 503 -5.18 -5.16 -9.22
N GLN A 504 -5.64 -3.91 -9.31
CA GLN A 504 -6.20 -3.33 -10.55
C GLN A 504 -5.21 -3.35 -11.72
N GLY A 505 -3.97 -2.85 -11.52
CA GLY A 505 -2.95 -2.80 -12.56
C GLY A 505 -2.53 -4.16 -13.13
N ASN A 506 -2.87 -5.28 -12.46
CA ASN A 506 -2.63 -6.63 -12.97
C ASN A 506 -3.77 -7.16 -13.86
N LYS A 507 -4.98 -6.59 -13.77
CA LYS A 507 -6.12 -7.02 -14.61
C LYS A 507 -5.85 -6.73 -16.08
N GLY A 508 -5.46 -5.50 -16.42
CA GLY A 508 -5.05 -5.13 -17.79
C GLY A 508 -3.92 -6.01 -18.33
N ARG A 509 -2.91 -6.31 -17.49
CA ARG A 509 -1.82 -7.24 -17.86
C ARG A 509 -2.32 -8.64 -18.18
N ALA A 510 -3.27 -9.15 -17.40
CA ALA A 510 -3.87 -10.47 -17.62
C ALA A 510 -4.76 -10.52 -18.87
N ILE A 511 -5.51 -9.46 -19.14
CA ILE A 511 -6.33 -9.32 -20.35
C ILE A 511 -5.44 -9.32 -21.60
N ARG A 512 -4.39 -8.50 -21.62
CA ARG A 512 -3.42 -8.45 -22.73
C ARG A 512 -2.63 -9.75 -22.90
N ALA A 513 -2.47 -10.54 -21.84
CA ALA A 513 -1.87 -11.86 -21.91
C ALA A 513 -2.82 -12.93 -22.50
N GLY A 514 -4.05 -12.59 -22.88
CA GLY A 514 -5.02 -13.50 -23.47
C GLY A 514 -5.81 -14.33 -22.46
N LEU A 515 -5.91 -13.90 -21.20
CA LEU A 515 -6.62 -14.66 -20.17
C LEU A 515 -8.14 -14.75 -20.43
N VAL A 516 -8.77 -13.70 -20.97
CA VAL A 516 -10.24 -13.68 -21.16
C VAL A 516 -10.72 -14.78 -22.11
N PRO A 517 -10.19 -14.94 -23.35
CA PRO A 517 -10.58 -16.04 -24.23
C PRO A 517 -10.39 -17.43 -23.61
N LEU A 518 -9.29 -17.63 -22.87
CA LEU A 518 -9.00 -18.89 -22.19
C LEU A 518 -10.04 -19.21 -21.11
N ILE A 519 -10.35 -18.24 -20.23
CA ILE A 519 -11.35 -18.40 -19.18
C ILE A 519 -12.75 -18.61 -19.78
N MET A 520 -13.10 -17.90 -20.85
CA MET A 520 -14.37 -18.11 -21.55
C MET A 520 -14.48 -19.53 -22.09
N GLY A 521 -13.42 -20.08 -22.69
CA GLY A 521 -13.38 -21.49 -23.11
C GLY A 521 -13.62 -22.47 -21.95
N LEU A 522 -13.01 -22.21 -20.78
CA LEU A 522 -13.16 -23.05 -19.58
C LEU A 522 -14.57 -22.97 -18.95
N VAL A 523 -15.23 -21.82 -19.05
CA VAL A 523 -16.59 -21.61 -18.51
C VAL A 523 -17.65 -22.19 -19.46
N THR A 524 -17.47 -22.05 -20.77
CA THR A 524 -18.41 -22.58 -21.79
C THR A 524 -18.30 -24.10 -21.93
N ASN A 525 -17.09 -24.67 -21.84
CA ASN A 525 -16.85 -26.11 -21.97
C ASN A 525 -16.09 -26.62 -20.75
N PRO A 526 -16.75 -26.77 -19.58
CA PRO A 526 -16.08 -27.17 -18.36
C PRO A 526 -15.60 -28.63 -18.45
N THR A 527 -14.28 -28.83 -18.59
CA THR A 527 -13.64 -30.16 -18.68
C THR A 527 -13.09 -30.66 -17.34
N GLY A 528 -13.47 -30.06 -16.21
CA GLY A 528 -12.98 -30.48 -14.90
C GLY A 528 -13.36 -29.56 -13.75
N ALA A 529 -12.59 -29.62 -12.66
CA ALA A 529 -12.85 -28.91 -11.41
C ALA A 529 -12.44 -27.42 -11.40
N LEU A 530 -12.16 -26.81 -12.56
CA LEU A 530 -11.67 -25.42 -12.67
C LEU A 530 -12.77 -24.38 -12.89
N LEU A 531 -14.04 -24.81 -13.02
CA LEU A 531 -15.15 -23.90 -13.30
C LEU A 531 -15.29 -22.82 -12.21
N ASP A 532 -15.12 -23.19 -10.94
CA ASP A 532 -15.23 -22.25 -9.83
C ASP A 532 -14.11 -21.19 -9.87
N GLU A 533 -12.87 -21.59 -10.12
CA GLU A 533 -11.74 -20.68 -10.28
C GLU A 533 -11.90 -19.79 -11.52
N ALA A 534 -12.33 -20.37 -12.65
CA ALA A 534 -12.54 -19.65 -13.90
C ALA A 534 -13.62 -18.57 -13.75
N MET A 535 -14.76 -18.90 -13.14
CA MET A 535 -15.83 -17.94 -12.85
C MET A 535 -15.38 -16.84 -11.88
N ALA A 536 -14.55 -17.18 -10.90
CA ALA A 536 -14.01 -16.20 -9.95
C ALA A 536 -13.05 -15.20 -10.63
N ILE A 537 -12.18 -15.68 -11.52
CA ILE A 537 -11.29 -14.83 -12.33
C ILE A 537 -12.11 -13.96 -13.28
N LEU A 538 -13.10 -14.53 -13.99
CA LEU A 538 -13.97 -13.79 -14.91
C LEU A 538 -14.69 -12.63 -14.20
N SER A 539 -15.20 -12.88 -12.99
CA SER A 539 -15.81 -11.89 -12.11
C SER A 539 -14.85 -10.74 -11.77
N ILE A 540 -13.59 -11.04 -11.42
CA ILE A 540 -12.56 -10.03 -11.17
C ILE A 540 -12.29 -9.21 -12.44
N LEU A 541 -12.06 -9.84 -13.58
CA LEU A 541 -11.70 -9.16 -14.83
C LEU A 541 -12.83 -8.28 -15.36
N SER A 542 -14.10 -8.68 -15.16
CA SER A 542 -15.27 -7.91 -15.61
C SER A 542 -15.42 -6.53 -14.95
N SER A 543 -14.72 -6.30 -13.83
CA SER A 543 -14.67 -4.99 -13.16
C SER A 543 -13.68 -4.01 -13.77
N HIS A 544 -12.86 -4.44 -14.75
CA HIS A 544 -11.92 -3.60 -15.49
C HIS A 544 -12.52 -3.23 -16.86
N PRO A 545 -12.38 -2.00 -17.37
CA PRO A 545 -12.95 -1.59 -18.67
C PRO A 545 -12.54 -2.50 -19.84
N GLU A 546 -11.24 -2.72 -20.04
CA GLU A 546 -10.75 -3.67 -21.07
C GLU A 546 -11.32 -5.08 -20.89
N GLY A 547 -11.49 -5.53 -19.64
CA GLY A 547 -11.99 -6.86 -19.32
C GLY A 547 -13.48 -6.98 -19.60
N LYS A 548 -14.26 -5.97 -19.24
CA LYS A 548 -15.68 -5.85 -19.56
C LYS A 548 -15.90 -5.92 -21.08
N ALA A 549 -15.14 -5.14 -21.85
CA ALA A 549 -15.22 -5.13 -23.31
C ALA A 549 -14.84 -6.50 -23.92
N ALA A 550 -13.70 -7.07 -23.51
CA ALA A 550 -13.24 -8.37 -24.00
C ALA A 550 -14.20 -9.52 -23.64
N ILE A 551 -14.76 -9.50 -22.43
CA ILE A 551 -15.75 -10.49 -21.98
C ILE A 551 -17.05 -10.32 -22.77
N GLY A 552 -17.55 -9.09 -22.95
CA GLY A 552 -18.76 -8.82 -23.72
C GLY A 552 -18.66 -9.29 -25.17
N ALA A 553 -17.49 -9.12 -25.80
CA ALA A 553 -17.20 -9.58 -27.16
C ALA A 553 -17.15 -11.12 -27.29
N ALA A 554 -16.96 -11.86 -26.20
CA ALA A 554 -16.90 -13.32 -26.18
C ALA A 554 -18.28 -13.99 -25.99
N GLU A 555 -19.37 -13.25 -26.22
CA GLU A 555 -20.77 -13.70 -26.11
C GLU A 555 -21.09 -14.49 -24.81
N PRO A 556 -20.83 -13.91 -23.62
CA PRO A 556 -20.84 -14.66 -22.37
C PRO A 556 -22.26 -14.89 -21.82
N VAL A 557 -23.27 -14.20 -22.36
CA VAL A 557 -24.60 -14.10 -21.77
C VAL A 557 -25.28 -15.46 -21.57
N PRO A 558 -25.34 -16.38 -22.57
CA PRO A 558 -26.00 -17.67 -22.37
C PRO A 558 -25.43 -18.47 -21.21
N VAL A 559 -24.09 -18.58 -21.14
CA VAL A 559 -23.42 -19.32 -20.07
C VAL A 559 -23.56 -18.62 -18.72
N LEU A 560 -23.55 -17.29 -18.67
CA LEU A 560 -23.79 -16.56 -17.42
C LEU A 560 -25.21 -16.80 -16.89
N VAL A 561 -26.22 -16.81 -17.76
CA VAL A 561 -27.61 -17.09 -17.36
C VAL A 561 -27.75 -18.51 -16.82
N GLU A 562 -27.14 -19.49 -17.50
CA GLU A 562 -27.09 -20.88 -17.04
C GLU A 562 -26.42 -20.99 -15.65
N MET A 563 -25.28 -20.32 -15.45
CA MET A 563 -24.55 -20.33 -14.18
C MET A 563 -25.32 -19.64 -13.05
N ILE A 564 -26.11 -18.60 -13.32
CA ILE A 564 -26.99 -17.96 -12.34
C ILE A 564 -28.10 -18.91 -11.90
N GLY A 565 -28.62 -19.74 -12.82
CA GLY A 565 -29.70 -20.70 -12.54
C GLY A 565 -29.24 -21.96 -11.83
N SER A 566 -28.14 -22.56 -12.30
CA SER A 566 -27.75 -23.93 -11.93
C SER A 566 -26.36 -24.08 -11.30
N GLY A 567 -25.58 -22.99 -11.21
CA GLY A 567 -24.22 -23.03 -10.66
C GLY A 567 -24.14 -23.25 -9.15
N SER A 568 -22.92 -23.50 -8.66
CA SER A 568 -22.60 -23.47 -7.23
C SER A 568 -22.95 -22.09 -6.62
N PRO A 569 -23.18 -21.95 -5.30
CA PRO A 569 -23.47 -20.65 -4.70
C PRO A 569 -22.45 -19.56 -5.08
N ARG A 570 -21.16 -19.94 -5.17
CA ARG A 570 -20.07 -19.06 -5.61
C ARG A 570 -20.16 -18.71 -7.10
N ASN A 571 -20.50 -19.66 -7.96
CA ASN A 571 -20.64 -19.39 -9.40
C ASN A 571 -21.87 -18.54 -9.70
N ARG A 572 -22.99 -18.75 -8.99
CA ARG A 572 -24.19 -17.94 -9.12
C ARG A 572 -23.92 -16.47 -8.80
N GLU A 573 -23.25 -16.19 -7.67
CA GLU A 573 -22.91 -14.81 -7.30
C GLU A 573 -21.86 -14.18 -8.24
N ASN A 574 -20.89 -14.96 -8.73
CA ASN A 574 -19.89 -14.48 -9.69
C ASN A 574 -20.51 -14.20 -11.05
N ALA A 575 -21.35 -15.10 -11.56
CA ALA A 575 -22.05 -14.92 -12.84
C ALA A 575 -22.98 -13.71 -12.80
N ALA A 576 -23.73 -13.53 -11.71
CA ALA A 576 -24.55 -12.34 -11.51
C ALA A 576 -23.70 -11.06 -11.45
N ALA A 577 -22.50 -11.10 -10.86
CA ALA A 577 -21.59 -9.95 -10.84
C ALA A 577 -21.06 -9.60 -12.25
N VAL A 578 -20.64 -10.59 -13.04
CA VAL A 578 -20.20 -10.37 -14.42
C VAL A 578 -21.35 -9.80 -15.25
N MET A 579 -22.55 -10.40 -15.18
CA MET A 579 -23.73 -9.95 -15.90
C MET A 579 -24.14 -8.52 -15.52
N LEU A 580 -24.01 -8.17 -14.23
CA LEU A 580 -24.23 -6.80 -13.76
C LEU A 580 -23.22 -5.81 -14.37
N HIS A 581 -21.94 -6.16 -14.49
CA HIS A 581 -20.96 -5.28 -15.14
C HIS A 581 -21.24 -5.11 -16.64
N LEU A 582 -21.73 -6.15 -17.32
CA LEU A 582 -22.10 -6.10 -18.75
C LEU A 582 -23.42 -5.38 -19.01
N SER A 583 -24.31 -5.30 -18.01
CA SER A 583 -25.62 -4.66 -18.14
C SER A 583 -25.61 -3.15 -18.41
N VAL A 584 -24.42 -2.54 -18.55
CA VAL A 584 -24.28 -1.17 -19.05
C VAL A 584 -24.72 -1.07 -20.52
N HIS A 585 -24.57 -2.15 -21.29
CA HIS A 585 -25.03 -2.19 -22.69
C HIS A 585 -26.35 -2.96 -22.81
N ASN A 586 -27.37 -2.30 -23.38
CA ASN A 586 -28.69 -2.87 -23.59
C ASN A 586 -28.68 -4.16 -24.43
N VAL A 587 -27.71 -4.34 -25.33
CA VAL A 587 -27.55 -5.57 -26.12
C VAL A 587 -27.40 -6.82 -25.24
N HIS A 588 -26.67 -6.72 -24.13
CA HIS A 588 -26.49 -7.84 -23.21
C HIS A 588 -27.75 -8.08 -22.37
N LEU A 589 -28.48 -7.03 -22.00
CA LEU A 589 -29.77 -7.14 -21.29
C LEU A 589 -30.84 -7.81 -22.18
N ALA A 590 -30.95 -7.39 -23.44
CA ALA A 590 -31.83 -7.99 -24.44
C ALA A 590 -31.51 -9.48 -24.61
N ARG A 591 -30.23 -9.82 -24.79
CA ARG A 591 -29.80 -11.21 -24.92
C ARG A 591 -30.08 -12.02 -23.65
N ALA A 592 -29.94 -11.43 -22.47
CA ALA A 592 -30.21 -12.11 -21.21
C ALA A 592 -31.72 -12.38 -21.02
N GLN A 593 -32.57 -11.44 -21.47
CA GLN A 593 -34.01 -11.65 -21.52
C GLN A 593 -34.38 -12.82 -22.43
N GLU A 594 -33.81 -12.89 -23.64
CA GLU A 594 -34.02 -14.01 -24.57
C GLU A 594 -33.59 -15.35 -23.97
N CYS A 595 -32.50 -15.36 -23.20
CA CYS A 595 -32.04 -16.53 -22.46
C CYS A 595 -32.86 -16.85 -21.19
N GLY A 596 -33.87 -16.04 -20.85
CA GLY A 596 -34.77 -16.32 -19.72
C GLY A 596 -34.21 -15.97 -18.34
N ILE A 597 -33.33 -14.96 -18.23
CA ILE A 597 -32.60 -14.62 -16.99
C ILE A 597 -33.51 -14.28 -15.77
N MET A 598 -34.76 -13.85 -16.00
CA MET A 598 -35.63 -13.31 -14.95
C MET A 598 -35.96 -14.31 -13.83
N VAL A 599 -36.19 -15.59 -14.18
CA VAL A 599 -36.50 -16.64 -13.18
C VAL A 599 -35.25 -16.96 -12.34
N PRO A 600 -34.08 -17.30 -12.94
CA PRO A 600 -32.83 -17.48 -12.19
C PRO A 600 -32.48 -16.31 -11.26
N LEU A 601 -32.70 -15.07 -11.68
CA LEU A 601 -32.41 -13.90 -10.85
C LEU A 601 -33.35 -13.76 -9.65
N ARG A 602 -34.65 -13.99 -9.82
CA ARG A 602 -35.60 -13.97 -8.71
C ARG A 602 -35.27 -15.05 -7.69
N GLU A 603 -34.92 -16.25 -8.15
CA GLU A 603 -34.47 -17.33 -7.26
C GLU A 603 -33.18 -16.96 -6.52
N LEU A 604 -32.20 -16.36 -7.22
CA LEU A 604 -30.95 -15.92 -6.59
C LEU A 604 -31.19 -14.80 -5.57
N ALA A 605 -32.12 -13.89 -5.82
CA ALA A 605 -32.50 -12.83 -4.89
C ALA A 605 -33.15 -13.36 -3.60
N LEU A 606 -33.89 -14.47 -3.68
CA LEU A 606 -34.55 -15.09 -2.52
C LEU A 606 -33.60 -16.02 -1.75
N ASN A 607 -32.88 -16.88 -2.47
CA ASN A 607 -32.19 -18.05 -1.91
C ASN A 607 -30.66 -18.00 -2.04
N GLY A 608 -30.09 -16.92 -2.57
CA GLY A 608 -28.64 -16.76 -2.77
C GLY A 608 -27.82 -16.52 -1.50
N THR A 609 -26.50 -16.40 -1.66
CA THR A 609 -25.61 -15.83 -0.64
C THR A 609 -25.90 -14.33 -0.45
N ASP A 610 -25.47 -13.70 0.64
CA ASP A 610 -25.68 -12.25 0.83
C ASP A 610 -25.10 -11.39 -0.30
N ARG A 611 -24.00 -11.86 -0.91
CA ARG A 611 -23.43 -11.23 -2.10
C ARG A 611 -24.29 -11.50 -3.33
N GLY A 612 -24.69 -12.76 -3.56
CA GLY A 612 -25.56 -13.15 -4.68
C GLY A 612 -26.90 -12.43 -4.67
N LYS A 613 -27.57 -12.33 -3.50
CA LYS A 613 -28.84 -11.62 -3.34
C LYS A 613 -28.72 -10.14 -3.73
N ARG A 614 -27.71 -9.44 -3.20
CA ARG A 614 -27.47 -8.02 -3.52
C ARG A 614 -27.25 -7.79 -5.02
N LYS A 615 -26.45 -8.65 -5.67
CA LYS A 615 -26.17 -8.55 -7.11
C LYS A 615 -27.39 -8.89 -7.96
N ALA A 616 -28.17 -9.90 -7.56
CA ALA A 616 -29.41 -10.26 -8.23
C ALA A 616 -30.45 -9.14 -8.18
N VAL A 617 -30.63 -8.48 -7.02
CA VAL A 617 -31.55 -7.35 -6.88
C VAL A 617 -31.15 -6.18 -7.79
N GLN A 618 -29.87 -5.79 -7.79
CA GLN A 618 -29.38 -4.72 -8.66
C GLN A 618 -29.58 -5.04 -10.15
N LEU A 619 -29.35 -6.30 -10.55
CA LEU A 619 -29.55 -6.72 -11.93
C LEU A 619 -31.04 -6.80 -12.29
N LEU A 620 -31.92 -7.21 -11.36
CA LEU A 620 -33.37 -7.16 -11.55
C LEU A 620 -33.87 -5.73 -11.76
N GLU A 621 -33.34 -4.76 -11.01
CA GLU A 621 -33.68 -3.33 -11.19
C GLU A 621 -33.25 -2.81 -12.56
N ARG A 622 -32.07 -3.20 -13.04
CA ARG A 622 -31.59 -2.86 -14.39
C ARG A 622 -32.44 -3.52 -15.48
N MET A 623 -32.75 -4.81 -15.35
CA MET A 623 -33.64 -5.53 -16.27
C MET A 623 -35.03 -4.90 -16.30
N SER A 624 -35.59 -4.53 -15.14
CA SER A 624 -36.93 -3.93 -15.06
C SER A 624 -36.99 -2.58 -15.77
N ARG A 625 -35.97 -1.73 -15.57
CA ARG A 625 -35.85 -0.46 -16.30
C ARG A 625 -35.73 -0.66 -17.81
N PHE A 626 -34.89 -1.60 -18.23
CA PHE A 626 -34.72 -1.95 -19.64
C PHE A 626 -36.04 -2.43 -20.28
N LEU A 627 -36.81 -3.28 -19.59
CA LEU A 627 -38.10 -3.77 -20.08
C LEU A 627 -39.13 -2.64 -20.22
N VAL A 628 -39.16 -1.69 -19.28
CA VAL A 628 -40.05 -0.51 -19.38
C VAL A 628 -39.69 0.32 -20.61
N MET A 629 -38.41 0.64 -20.80
CA MET A 629 -37.95 1.37 -21.99
C MET A 629 -38.29 0.65 -23.29
N GLN A 630 -38.10 -0.68 -23.34
CA GLN A 630 -38.46 -1.48 -24.51
C GLN A 630 -39.96 -1.44 -24.82
N HIS A 631 -40.82 -1.48 -23.79
CA HIS A 631 -42.26 -1.34 -23.97
C HIS A 631 -42.67 0.05 -24.46
N GLU A 632 -42.04 1.11 -23.94
CA GLU A 632 -42.25 2.51 -24.38
C GLU A 632 -41.80 2.72 -25.83
N ASP A 633 -40.66 2.15 -26.22
CA ASP A 633 -40.15 2.21 -27.60
C ASP A 633 -41.09 1.49 -28.57
N ILE A 634 -41.58 0.29 -28.22
CA ILE A 634 -42.55 -0.46 -29.04
C ILE A 634 -43.86 0.32 -29.16
N ALA A 635 -44.37 0.88 -28.06
CA ALA A 635 -45.59 1.68 -28.08
C ALA A 635 -45.42 2.94 -28.96
N SER A 636 -44.26 3.60 -28.89
CA SER A 636 -43.95 4.77 -29.71
C SER A 636 -43.82 4.42 -31.19
N GLN A 637 -43.19 3.30 -31.53
CA GLN A 637 -43.11 2.82 -32.92
C GLN A 637 -44.48 2.46 -33.49
N GLN A 638 -45.35 1.84 -32.70
CA GLN A 638 -46.74 1.55 -33.10
C GLN A 638 -47.55 2.82 -33.31
N LEU A 639 -47.36 3.84 -32.48
CA LEU A 639 -47.98 5.16 -32.67
C LEU A 639 -47.46 5.85 -33.94
N ASP A 640 -46.16 5.85 -34.18
CA ASP A 640 -45.54 6.42 -35.40
C ASP A 640 -46.02 5.72 -36.68
N GLU A 641 -46.21 4.39 -36.65
CA GLU A 641 -46.77 3.62 -37.77
C GLU A 641 -48.24 3.97 -38.07
N ILE A 642 -49.00 4.37 -37.05
CA ILE A 642 -50.38 4.83 -37.19
C ILE A 642 -50.42 6.30 -37.66
N GLU A 643 -49.60 7.17 -37.08
CA GLU A 643 -49.63 8.62 -37.31
C GLU A 643 -49.01 9.03 -38.65
N ARG A 644 -47.99 8.34 -39.15
CA ARG A 644 -47.34 8.67 -40.45
C ARG A 644 -48.30 8.60 -41.65
N PRO A 645 -49.11 7.55 -41.83
CA PRO A 645 -50.13 7.51 -42.88
C PRO A 645 -51.20 8.61 -42.72
N LEU A 646 -51.64 8.87 -41.48
CA LEU A 646 -52.65 9.90 -41.17
C LEU A 646 -52.14 11.32 -41.48
N ALA A 647 -50.88 11.62 -41.18
CA ALA A 647 -50.27 12.92 -41.47
C ALA A 647 -50.06 13.17 -42.98
N ALA A 648 -49.94 12.10 -43.79
CA ALA A 648 -49.76 12.19 -45.24
C ALA A 648 -51.05 12.55 -46.00
N LEU A 649 -52.23 12.45 -45.37
CA LEU A 649 -53.53 12.70 -46.00
C LEU A 649 -53.92 14.20 -46.07
N GLY A 650 -53.19 15.09 -45.38
CA GLY A 650 -53.49 16.53 -45.36
C GLY A 650 -54.83 16.90 -44.71
N PRO A 651 -55.22 18.19 -44.66
CA PRO A 651 -56.36 18.67 -43.86
C PRO A 651 -57.76 18.31 -44.41
N ASN A 652 -57.87 17.64 -45.55
CA ASN A 652 -59.15 17.28 -46.20
C ASN A 652 -59.32 15.76 -46.29
N VAL A 653 -59.19 15.04 -45.17
CA VAL A 653 -59.37 13.58 -45.11
C VAL A 653 -60.85 13.23 -45.29
N THR A 654 -61.17 12.33 -46.22
CA THR A 654 -62.54 11.82 -46.44
C THR A 654 -62.73 10.42 -45.83
N GLU A 655 -63.98 10.01 -45.59
CA GLU A 655 -64.32 8.71 -45.03
C GLU A 655 -63.79 7.54 -45.89
N ALA A 656 -63.69 7.73 -47.21
CA ALA A 656 -63.10 6.77 -48.15
C ALA A 656 -61.57 6.63 -48.02
N ASP A 657 -60.87 7.67 -47.56
CA ASP A 657 -59.42 7.65 -47.36
C ASP A 657 -59.05 6.87 -46.09
N LEU A 658 -59.90 6.91 -45.06
CA LEU A 658 -59.75 6.14 -43.82
C LEU A 658 -60.04 4.65 -44.04
N ASP A 659 -61.01 4.33 -44.91
CA ASP A 659 -61.38 2.96 -45.30
C ASP A 659 -60.27 2.29 -46.14
N GLN A 660 -59.60 3.03 -47.04
CA GLN A 660 -58.44 2.55 -47.82
C GLN A 660 -57.20 2.23 -46.98
N LEU A 661 -57.03 2.90 -45.83
CA LEU A 661 -55.95 2.64 -44.89
C LEU A 661 -56.31 1.59 -43.83
N GLY A 662 -57.54 1.06 -43.84
CA GLY A 662 -57.99 0.01 -42.92
C GLY A 662 -58.23 0.48 -41.48
N PHE A 663 -58.52 1.77 -41.28
CA PHE A 663 -58.82 2.37 -39.97
C PHE A 663 -60.31 2.34 -39.59
N LEU A 664 -61.19 1.99 -40.54
CA LEU A 664 -62.62 1.69 -40.39
C LEU A 664 -62.85 0.19 -40.67
#